data_AF-A0A5D3YJC5-F1
#
_entry.id   AF-A0A5D3YJC5-F1
#
_cell.length_a   1.000
_cell.length_b   1.000
_cell.length_c   1.000
_cell.angle_alpha   90.00
_cell.angle_beta   90.00
_cell.angle_gamma   90.00
#
_symmetry.space_group_name_H-M   'P 1'
#
loop_
_entity.id
_entity.type
_entity.pdbx_description
1 polymer ?
#
loop_
_entity_poly.entity_id
_entity_poly.type
_entity_poly.pdbx_seq_one_letter_code
_entity_poly.pdbx_strand_id
1 'polypeptide(L)'
;MKRMFTYKAWSLGLLLVFLLAVIQPLSAQDSTGVDNLLNRSSQLDTTKTNDQRQNTPNKQSNNQSGRGNAGAPEQEGQVNFQASDSLIFEFKEDRIATLYGSSSVVHTSGELQSGKISMNLDQNLVSAKTQTPQDTLSQPVLIRDDRRIRSNKIDFNYESESGRFEVARVNVQDGNLIGNKVKNTGPNVVFLENAKYSTCQLDHPHYYIKADRMKVVDQEKIFFQNARLFILDIPYPLIFPFGYLPGKFDKKQSGLLQPTYVFQDQQRRGIGLKDFGWFQYFNDYLTARASIDIFTSGTYFIDTQTNYRIRNKLNGNVQVGYSKRNSGLEPTDPDYTSRVEKELRISHQQQFSPYANFNTNINLRTEDFNQQNSFNPTERAETSTSSSINYRYRHPNNTYNFDASIQQNQNFLTNVTRVQGPDLNFSVKQFSPFENEQTSGNESKWYEKISLRYQNSFNSDYEFDPVRKDSARINWFEALRDPTKYRQSTDDTDHYKFGFRQRANLSVNQILPSQFLNVSLNGQYNEYWFPTTIRKSFNADSNQVVDQQVRGFTSARDFSAGLSFTTTVYGIMNANIGNITSFRHTLRPQFSLNYRPDFSSDYWGYYRTVQTDTTRKPDGTLPSREYSIFENEVFSGPQAGEQRSVGFGIGNVFEMKKVSRDSTGEKKEEVVRLIDQFNINSSYNFAADSLKLANLQTNLTASILPGLDIRADANFNFYQRNAQGQKIDHFRISNSRQLAELTSFSTGTSYSVKLGEQGLQADDRPNYPKNYNPLNQRIFHPVDQYFNQQPVQDFKTPFSFSINLSYRWSLNPNPNQSNNKSATINANNISLKLTPKWNFKTQIGYDFIRKKLTPSQFNLTRKLHCWDFSFTMNPFGDKKYYFFSLRINAGRLQSIIQKLPGLNNLERGSDQAGRTPRGF
;
A
#
# COMPACT_ATOMS: atom_id res chain seq x y z
N MET A 1 -56.82 2.19 -23.07
CA MET A 1 -57.30 1.22 -24.08
C MET A 1 -56.91 -0.18 -23.61
N LYS A 2 -57.94 -0.92 -23.16
CA LYS A 2 -58.07 -2.28 -22.57
C LYS A 2 -56.99 -3.35 -22.91
N ARG A 3 -56.38 -3.95 -21.86
CA ARG A 3 -56.00 -5.37 -21.62
C ARG A 3 -54.83 -5.30 -20.62
N MET A 4 -54.95 -5.79 -19.38
CA MET A 4 -54.90 -7.20 -19.02
C MET A 4 -55.29 -7.40 -17.54
N PHE A 5 -55.73 -8.63 -17.28
CA PHE A 5 -56.38 -9.15 -16.08
C PHE A 5 -55.43 -9.42 -14.89
N THR A 6 -55.95 -9.12 -13.70
CA THR A 6 -55.92 -9.85 -12.41
C THR A 6 -54.72 -10.74 -12.05
N TYR A 7 -54.13 -10.51 -10.86
CA TYR A 7 -53.87 -11.58 -9.88
C TYR A 7 -54.04 -11.07 -8.45
N LYS A 8 -54.66 -11.92 -7.63
CA LYS A 8 -55.04 -11.73 -6.23
C LYS A 8 -53.83 -11.64 -5.30
N ALA A 9 -54.07 -10.92 -4.21
CA ALA A 9 -53.35 -10.91 -2.94
C ALA A 9 -52.62 -12.21 -2.60
N TRP A 10 -51.38 -12.11 -2.12
CA TRP A 10 -50.73 -12.93 -1.09
C TRP A 10 -49.39 -12.21 -0.79
N SER A 11 -49.43 -11.21 0.08
CA SER A 11 -48.29 -10.34 0.40
C SER A 11 -48.15 -10.20 1.91
N LEU A 12 -47.60 -11.23 2.56
CA LEU A 12 -47.04 -11.19 3.92
C LEU A 12 -46.40 -12.56 4.20
N GLY A 13 -45.16 -12.77 3.77
CA GLY A 13 -44.47 -14.05 4.00
C GLY A 13 -43.19 -14.32 3.22
N LEU A 14 -42.61 -13.36 2.50
CA LEU A 14 -41.46 -13.60 1.61
C LEU A 14 -40.21 -12.78 1.95
N LEU A 15 -40.18 -12.09 3.09
CA LEU A 15 -39.02 -11.29 3.52
C LEU A 15 -38.18 -11.95 4.62
N LEU A 16 -38.61 -13.09 5.16
CA LEU A 16 -37.92 -13.78 6.27
C LEU A 16 -37.15 -15.06 5.86
N VAL A 17 -37.32 -15.55 4.63
CA VAL A 17 -36.70 -16.81 4.16
C VAL A 17 -35.37 -16.59 3.42
N PHE A 18 -35.06 -15.35 3.01
CA PHE A 18 -33.82 -15.05 2.29
C PHE A 18 -32.56 -14.86 3.18
N LEU A 19 -32.71 -14.93 4.51
CA LEU A 19 -31.63 -14.68 5.47
C LEU A 19 -31.10 -15.94 6.19
N LEU A 20 -31.64 -17.13 5.91
CA LEU A 20 -31.28 -18.37 6.63
C LEU A 20 -30.79 -19.54 5.75
N ALA A 21 -30.49 -19.33 4.46
CA ALA A 21 -30.00 -20.38 3.57
C ALA A 21 -28.64 -20.04 2.95
N VAL A 22 -27.60 -19.91 3.79
CA VAL A 22 -26.20 -20.00 3.33
C VAL A 22 -25.45 -20.90 4.29
N ILE A 23 -25.57 -22.21 4.09
CA ILE A 23 -24.60 -23.29 4.38
C ILE A 23 -25.28 -24.55 3.85
N GLN A 24 -24.84 -25.08 2.71
CA GLN A 24 -24.63 -26.50 2.40
C GLN A 24 -23.95 -26.63 1.02
N PRO A 25 -23.10 -27.66 0.80
CA PRO A 25 -22.14 -27.71 -0.30
C PRO A 25 -22.77 -28.31 -1.55
N LEU A 26 -22.43 -27.80 -2.74
CA LEU A 26 -22.79 -28.46 -4.00
C LEU A 26 -21.54 -28.96 -4.73
N SER A 27 -21.39 -30.27 -4.61
CA SER A 27 -20.97 -31.27 -5.60
C SER A 27 -20.65 -30.80 -7.01
N ALA A 28 -19.51 -31.29 -7.48
CA ALA A 28 -19.05 -31.27 -8.86
C ALA A 28 -20.07 -31.93 -9.81
N GLN A 29 -20.22 -31.35 -10.99
CA GLN A 29 -20.82 -32.03 -12.13
C GLN A 29 -20.00 -31.67 -13.39
N ASP A 30 -19.41 -32.71 -13.95
CA ASP A 30 -18.71 -32.71 -15.24
C ASP A 30 -19.65 -32.30 -16.38
N SER A 31 -19.09 -31.57 -17.34
CA SER A 31 -19.55 -31.63 -18.73
C SER A 31 -18.40 -31.35 -19.69
N THR A 32 -17.96 -32.41 -20.35
CA THR A 32 -17.41 -32.52 -21.72
C THR A 32 -17.75 -31.31 -22.61
N GLY A 33 -16.84 -30.68 -23.36
CA GLY A 33 -15.97 -31.29 -24.37
C GLY A 33 -16.58 -31.03 -25.76
N VAL A 34 -16.14 -29.97 -26.46
CA VAL A 34 -16.28 -29.83 -27.92
C VAL A 34 -15.02 -29.15 -28.46
N ASP A 35 -14.26 -29.93 -29.21
CA ASP A 35 -13.16 -29.50 -30.08
C ASP A 35 -13.68 -28.64 -31.24
N ASN A 36 -12.87 -27.68 -31.69
CA ASN A 36 -12.67 -27.48 -33.12
C ASN A 36 -11.31 -26.82 -33.40
N LEU A 37 -10.51 -27.60 -34.11
CA LEU A 37 -9.24 -27.24 -34.74
C LEU A 37 -9.46 -26.50 -36.07
N LEU A 38 -8.36 -25.94 -36.58
CA LEU A 38 -8.07 -25.46 -37.95
C LEU A 38 -8.38 -23.98 -38.23
N ASN A 39 -7.35 -23.13 -38.34
CA ASN A 39 -6.54 -23.05 -39.57
C ASN A 39 -5.35 -22.07 -39.43
N ARG A 40 -4.18 -22.56 -39.88
CA ARG A 40 -3.03 -21.76 -40.30
C ARG A 40 -3.35 -21.11 -41.65
N SER A 41 -3.03 -19.83 -41.81
CA SER A 41 -2.52 -19.32 -43.09
C SER A 41 -1.72 -18.04 -42.91
N SER A 42 -0.48 -18.13 -43.36
CA SER A 42 0.50 -17.10 -43.63
C SER A 42 0.12 -16.24 -44.85
N GLN A 43 0.22 -14.92 -44.71
CA GLN A 43 0.51 -13.94 -45.79
C GLN A 43 1.29 -12.80 -45.08
N LEU A 44 2.59 -12.61 -45.29
CA LEU A 44 3.24 -11.96 -46.44
C LEU A 44 2.50 -10.69 -46.87
N ASP A 45 2.93 -9.54 -46.32
CA ASP A 45 2.85 -8.29 -47.05
C ASP A 45 4.10 -7.44 -46.83
N THR A 46 4.78 -7.21 -47.93
CA THR A 46 5.90 -6.31 -48.15
C THR A 46 5.38 -4.88 -48.28
N THR A 47 6.05 -3.87 -47.69
CA THR A 47 6.58 -2.70 -48.44
C THR A 47 7.23 -1.64 -47.54
N LYS A 48 8.40 -1.21 -48.02
CA LYS A 48 8.97 0.15 -48.02
C LYS A 48 9.61 0.68 -46.72
N THR A 49 10.87 0.29 -46.59
CA THR A 49 12.03 1.11 -46.21
C THR A 49 11.93 2.59 -46.59
N ASN A 50 12.18 3.46 -45.62
CA ASN A 50 12.65 4.82 -45.84
C ASN A 50 13.92 5.05 -45.02
N ASP A 51 14.98 5.40 -45.74
CA ASP A 51 16.32 5.70 -45.26
C ASP A 51 16.33 6.86 -44.27
N GLN A 52 16.98 6.67 -43.11
CA GLN A 52 17.75 7.74 -42.48
C GLN A 52 19.10 7.22 -42.02
N ARG A 53 20.12 7.78 -42.70
CA ARG A 53 21.54 7.67 -42.45
C ARG A 53 21.86 8.12 -41.02
N GLN A 54 22.48 7.26 -40.22
CA GLN A 54 23.36 7.70 -39.15
C GLN A 54 24.68 6.93 -39.21
N ASN A 55 25.72 7.75 -39.39
CA ASN A 55 27.14 7.43 -39.46
C ASN A 55 27.61 6.54 -38.30
N THR A 56 28.06 5.33 -38.63
CA THR A 56 28.93 4.54 -37.77
C THR A 56 30.37 5.04 -37.96
N PRO A 57 31.12 5.39 -36.89
CA PRO A 57 32.51 5.80 -37.04
C PRO A 57 33.38 4.60 -37.44
N ASN A 58 34.16 4.81 -38.51
CA ASN A 58 35.31 3.99 -38.89
C ASN A 58 36.19 3.71 -37.67
N LYS A 59 36.22 2.44 -37.23
CA LYS A 59 37.34 1.94 -36.42
C LYS A 59 38.51 1.72 -37.37
N GLN A 60 39.39 2.72 -37.41
CA GLN A 60 40.75 2.57 -37.91
C GLN A 60 41.42 1.40 -37.19
N SER A 61 41.95 0.50 -38.02
CA SER A 61 42.90 -0.55 -37.66
C SER A 61 44.08 0.06 -36.91
N ASN A 62 44.12 -0.14 -35.59
CA ASN A 62 45.36 -0.02 -34.86
C ASN A 62 46.12 -1.34 -34.99
N ASN A 63 47.24 -1.28 -35.72
CA ASN A 63 48.24 -2.33 -35.76
C ASN A 63 48.72 -2.64 -34.33
N GLN A 64 48.21 -3.72 -33.77
CA GLN A 64 48.89 -4.46 -32.71
C GLN A 64 49.42 -5.76 -33.32
N SER A 65 50.74 -5.89 -33.21
CA SER A 65 51.55 -7.03 -33.59
C SER A 65 51.04 -8.35 -32.99
N GLY A 66 50.84 -9.34 -33.86
CA GLY A 66 51.11 -10.75 -33.59
C GLY A 66 50.19 -11.52 -32.64
N ARG A 67 48.91 -11.71 -32.99
CA ARG A 67 48.15 -12.93 -32.62
C ARG A 67 47.33 -13.36 -33.83
N GLY A 68 47.76 -14.42 -34.50
CA GLY A 68 47.02 -15.00 -35.61
C GLY A 68 45.80 -15.77 -35.10
N ASN A 69 44.60 -15.32 -35.48
CA ASN A 69 43.39 -16.13 -35.37
C ASN A 69 43.15 -16.83 -36.71
N ALA A 70 42.93 -18.15 -36.68
CA ALA A 70 42.56 -18.91 -37.87
C ALA A 70 41.23 -18.37 -38.45
N GLY A 71 41.11 -18.31 -39.77
CA GLY A 71 39.90 -17.85 -40.46
C GLY A 71 38.69 -18.74 -40.14
N ALA A 72 37.47 -18.19 -40.23
CA ALA A 72 36.25 -18.97 -40.10
C ALA A 72 36.14 -20.03 -41.22
N PRO A 73 35.61 -21.23 -40.95
CA PRO A 73 35.43 -22.27 -41.97
C PRO A 73 34.45 -21.79 -43.06
N GLU A 74 34.81 -22.00 -44.32
CA GLU A 74 34.02 -21.63 -45.51
C GLU A 74 33.06 -22.77 -45.92
N GLN A 75 33.31 -24.00 -45.48
CA GLN A 75 32.49 -25.19 -45.72
C GLN A 75 32.16 -25.93 -44.42
N GLU A 76 30.99 -26.58 -44.38
CA GLU A 76 30.56 -27.42 -43.26
C GLU A 76 31.52 -28.63 -43.12
N GLY A 77 32.07 -28.87 -41.93
CA GLY A 77 33.10 -29.88 -41.67
C GLY A 77 34.56 -29.44 -41.89
N GLN A 78 34.82 -28.21 -42.38
CA GLN A 78 36.18 -27.71 -42.55
C GLN A 78 36.83 -27.36 -41.19
N VAL A 79 38.06 -27.84 -40.98
CA VAL A 79 38.89 -27.50 -39.81
C VAL A 79 39.99 -26.53 -40.22
N ASN A 80 39.90 -25.29 -39.77
CA ASN A 80 40.93 -24.28 -39.96
C ASN A 80 41.84 -24.23 -38.73
N PHE A 81 43.14 -24.19 -38.89
CA PHE A 81 44.07 -24.17 -37.77
C PHE A 81 45.24 -23.23 -38.00
N GLN A 82 45.76 -22.64 -36.93
CA GLN A 82 46.89 -21.73 -36.94
C GLN A 82 47.77 -21.97 -35.70
N ALA A 83 49.08 -21.90 -35.89
CA ALA A 83 50.10 -21.95 -34.84
C ALA A 83 51.04 -20.76 -35.01
N SER A 84 51.53 -20.19 -33.90
CA SER A 84 52.48 -19.06 -33.96
C SER A 84 53.94 -19.50 -33.97
N ASP A 85 54.25 -20.72 -33.53
CA ASP A 85 55.62 -21.22 -33.38
C ASP A 85 55.90 -22.35 -34.40
N SER A 86 55.29 -23.52 -34.22
CA SER A 86 55.52 -24.67 -35.10
C SER A 86 54.31 -25.59 -35.23
N LEU A 87 54.28 -26.35 -36.33
CA LEU A 87 53.27 -27.35 -36.65
C LEU A 87 53.99 -28.65 -37.03
N ILE A 88 53.71 -29.73 -36.31
CA ILE A 88 54.31 -31.05 -36.54
C ILE A 88 53.21 -32.03 -36.93
N PHE A 89 53.36 -32.67 -38.08
CA PHE A 89 52.51 -33.79 -38.48
C PHE A 89 53.25 -35.11 -38.32
N GLU A 90 52.62 -36.05 -37.62
CA GLU A 90 53.06 -37.43 -37.52
C GLU A 90 52.05 -38.30 -38.28
N PHE A 91 52.53 -39.12 -39.21
CA PHE A 91 51.71 -39.95 -40.11
C PHE A 91 52.04 -41.45 -40.01
N LYS A 92 52.80 -41.88 -38.99
CA LYS A 92 53.34 -43.25 -38.93
C LYS A 92 52.33 -44.31 -38.47
N GLU A 93 51.46 -44.00 -37.51
CA GLU A 93 50.45 -44.92 -36.99
C GLU A 93 49.08 -44.23 -36.88
N ASP A 94 49.05 -43.04 -36.27
CA ASP A 94 47.88 -42.14 -36.24
C ASP A 94 48.23 -40.82 -36.95
N ARG A 95 47.28 -40.22 -37.67
CA ARG A 95 47.43 -38.89 -38.30
C ARG A 95 47.27 -37.78 -37.25
N ILE A 96 48.37 -37.44 -36.57
CA ILE A 96 48.38 -36.46 -35.48
C ILE A 96 49.06 -35.17 -35.93
N ALA A 97 48.35 -34.04 -35.83
CA ALA A 97 48.87 -32.70 -36.03
C ALA A 97 49.04 -32.00 -34.68
N THR A 98 50.26 -31.58 -34.32
CA THR A 98 50.52 -30.85 -33.08
C THR A 98 50.95 -29.41 -33.38
N LEU A 99 50.18 -28.45 -32.86
CA LEU A 99 50.36 -27.02 -32.96
C LEU A 99 51.04 -26.49 -31.69
N TYR A 100 52.08 -25.67 -31.86
CA TYR A 100 52.84 -25.04 -30.79
C TYR A 100 52.78 -23.50 -30.86
N GLY A 101 52.86 -22.86 -29.70
CA GLY A 101 52.70 -21.41 -29.57
C GLY A 101 51.23 -21.01 -29.44
N SER A 102 50.91 -19.72 -29.59
CA SER A 102 49.53 -19.23 -29.58
C SER A 102 48.75 -19.85 -30.74
N SER A 103 48.10 -20.99 -30.48
CA SER A 103 47.49 -21.84 -31.48
C SER A 103 45.97 -21.77 -31.38
N SER A 104 45.30 -21.75 -32.53
CA SER A 104 43.83 -21.79 -32.62
C SER A 104 43.41 -22.83 -33.66
N VAL A 105 42.41 -23.63 -33.30
CA VAL A 105 41.72 -24.58 -34.19
C VAL A 105 40.25 -24.20 -34.23
N VAL A 106 39.73 -23.87 -35.41
CA VAL A 106 38.36 -23.42 -35.65
C VAL A 106 37.63 -24.47 -36.50
N HIS A 107 36.48 -24.91 -35.99
CA HIS A 107 35.51 -25.77 -36.68
C HIS A 107 34.11 -25.15 -36.55
N THR A 108 33.15 -25.58 -37.37
CA THR A 108 31.73 -25.16 -37.25
C THR A 108 31.15 -25.47 -35.86
N SER A 109 31.57 -26.58 -35.25
CA SER A 109 31.18 -26.95 -33.88
C SER A 109 31.89 -26.13 -32.77
N GLY A 110 32.90 -25.31 -33.08
CA GLY A 110 33.59 -24.48 -32.08
C GLY A 110 35.06 -24.17 -32.37
N GLU A 111 35.62 -23.25 -31.61
CA GLU A 111 37.02 -22.83 -31.67
C GLU A 111 37.77 -23.25 -30.39
N LEU A 112 38.94 -23.88 -30.52
CA LEU A 112 39.83 -24.21 -29.40
C LEU A 112 41.13 -23.41 -29.52
N GLN A 113 41.44 -22.63 -28.48
CA GLN A 113 42.67 -21.84 -28.37
C GLN A 113 43.54 -22.37 -27.23
N SER A 114 44.85 -22.53 -27.46
CA SER A 114 45.82 -22.92 -26.41
C SER A 114 47.26 -22.67 -26.86
N GLY A 115 48.22 -22.71 -25.93
CA GLY A 115 49.66 -22.71 -26.24
C GLY A 115 50.18 -24.00 -26.88
N LYS A 116 49.43 -25.11 -26.74
CA LYS A 116 49.73 -26.39 -27.38
C LYS A 116 48.43 -27.13 -27.68
N ILE A 117 48.19 -27.47 -28.94
CA ILE A 117 47.02 -28.21 -29.39
C ILE A 117 47.47 -29.45 -30.16
N SER A 118 46.99 -30.63 -29.81
CA SER A 118 47.20 -31.87 -30.55
C SER A 118 45.88 -32.31 -31.16
N MET A 119 45.86 -32.54 -32.46
CA MET A 119 44.70 -32.92 -33.24
C MET A 119 44.94 -34.31 -33.84
N ASN A 120 44.14 -35.28 -33.44
CA ASN A 120 44.08 -36.59 -34.08
C ASN A 120 43.00 -36.53 -35.18
N LEU A 121 43.44 -36.56 -36.44
CA LEU A 121 42.60 -36.46 -37.63
C LEU A 121 41.82 -37.74 -37.93
N ASP A 122 42.24 -38.89 -37.42
CA ASP A 122 41.52 -40.17 -37.57
C ASP A 122 40.32 -40.27 -36.63
N GLN A 123 40.45 -39.69 -35.43
CA GLN A 123 39.44 -39.72 -34.38
C GLN A 123 38.64 -38.42 -34.25
N ASN A 124 38.86 -37.44 -35.13
CA ASN A 124 38.25 -36.11 -35.07
C ASN A 124 38.40 -35.44 -33.68
N LEU A 125 39.49 -35.76 -32.96
CA LEU A 125 39.72 -35.41 -31.56
C LEU A 125 40.79 -34.34 -31.44
N VAL A 126 40.49 -33.26 -30.73
CA VAL A 126 41.46 -32.24 -30.39
C VAL A 126 41.67 -32.17 -28.89
N SER A 127 42.92 -32.31 -28.50
CA SER A 127 43.41 -32.29 -27.13
C SER A 127 44.32 -31.08 -26.91
N ALA A 128 43.96 -30.22 -25.96
CA ALA A 128 44.79 -29.12 -25.50
C ALA A 128 45.06 -29.27 -24.00
N LYS A 129 46.30 -29.02 -23.57
CA LYS A 129 46.71 -29.12 -22.16
C LYS A 129 47.64 -27.98 -21.80
N THR A 130 47.41 -27.36 -20.66
CA THR A 130 48.35 -26.38 -20.09
C THR A 130 49.64 -27.07 -19.62
N GLN A 131 50.78 -26.39 -19.74
CA GLN A 131 52.07 -26.94 -19.30
C GLN A 131 52.17 -27.01 -17.78
N THR A 132 51.60 -26.03 -17.07
CA THR A 132 51.48 -26.03 -15.60
C THR A 132 50.09 -25.54 -15.17
N PRO A 133 49.49 -26.05 -14.08
CA PRO A 133 48.17 -25.63 -13.63
C PRO A 133 48.01 -24.12 -13.36
N GLN A 134 49.12 -23.40 -13.15
CA GLN A 134 49.18 -21.97 -12.85
C GLN A 134 49.39 -21.09 -14.09
N ASP A 135 49.72 -21.69 -15.24
CA ASP A 135 49.92 -20.94 -16.48
C ASP A 135 48.57 -20.56 -17.10
N THR A 136 48.15 -19.32 -16.84
CA THR A 136 46.92 -18.72 -17.37
C THR A 136 47.07 -18.23 -18.82
N LEU A 137 48.30 -18.09 -19.32
CA LEU A 137 48.58 -17.55 -20.67
C LEU A 137 48.44 -18.63 -21.74
N SER A 138 48.82 -19.88 -21.43
CA SER A 138 48.68 -21.02 -22.34
C SER A 138 47.43 -21.88 -22.09
N GLN A 139 46.61 -21.51 -21.11
CA GLN A 139 45.44 -22.29 -20.69
C GLN A 139 44.47 -22.53 -21.86
N PRO A 140 44.07 -23.79 -22.12
CA PRO A 140 43.05 -24.11 -23.11
C PRO A 140 41.73 -23.37 -22.91
N VAL A 141 41.22 -22.79 -24.00
CA VAL A 141 39.91 -22.12 -24.06
C VAL A 141 39.12 -22.67 -25.23
N LEU A 142 37.98 -23.33 -24.95
CA LEU A 142 37.01 -23.72 -25.96
C LEU A 142 35.92 -22.65 -26.06
N ILE A 143 35.72 -22.12 -27.25
CA ILE A 143 34.72 -21.11 -27.61
C ILE A 143 33.64 -21.80 -28.47
N ARG A 144 32.40 -21.81 -28.00
CA ARG A 144 31.24 -22.31 -28.74
C ARG A 144 30.10 -21.31 -28.60
N ASP A 145 29.51 -20.88 -29.71
CA ASP A 145 28.51 -19.81 -29.73
C ASP A 145 29.01 -18.58 -28.93
N ASP A 146 28.32 -18.21 -27.85
CA ASP A 146 28.71 -17.12 -26.93
C ASP A 146 29.44 -17.61 -25.66
N ARG A 147 29.81 -18.89 -25.58
CA ARG A 147 30.34 -19.53 -24.37
C ARG A 147 31.83 -19.76 -24.48
N ARG A 148 32.56 -19.40 -23.41
CA ARG A 148 34.00 -19.64 -23.26
C ARG A 148 34.24 -20.59 -22.07
N ILE A 149 34.76 -21.77 -22.36
CA ILE A 149 35.10 -22.80 -21.36
C ILE A 149 36.62 -22.83 -21.22
N ARG A 150 37.11 -22.42 -20.05
CA ARG A 150 38.53 -22.53 -19.67
C ARG A 150 38.76 -23.80 -18.86
N SER A 151 39.83 -24.51 -19.15
CA SER A 151 40.17 -25.75 -18.45
C SER A 151 41.67 -26.03 -18.50
N ASN A 152 42.19 -26.84 -17.59
CA ASN A 152 43.61 -27.23 -17.59
C ASN A 152 43.91 -28.24 -18.72
N LYS A 153 42.93 -29.07 -19.06
CA LYS A 153 42.96 -29.98 -20.20
C LYS A 153 41.59 -30.02 -20.86
N ILE A 154 41.55 -29.93 -22.19
CA ILE A 154 40.34 -30.04 -23.00
C ILE A 154 40.60 -31.12 -24.05
N ASP A 155 39.87 -32.22 -23.98
CA ASP A 155 39.75 -33.19 -25.08
C ASP A 155 38.36 -32.99 -25.70
N PHE A 156 38.27 -32.64 -26.98
CA PHE A 156 37.01 -32.35 -27.66
C PHE A 156 36.94 -33.02 -29.03
N ASN A 157 35.86 -33.75 -29.28
CA ASN A 157 35.61 -34.39 -30.57
C ASN A 157 34.59 -33.55 -31.37
N TYR A 158 34.97 -33.05 -32.54
CA TYR A 158 34.16 -32.11 -33.31
C TYR A 158 32.93 -32.72 -33.99
N GLU A 159 32.93 -34.03 -34.22
CA GLU A 159 31.85 -34.78 -34.88
C GLU A 159 30.72 -35.13 -33.89
N SER A 160 31.09 -35.75 -32.77
CA SER A 160 30.15 -36.15 -31.70
C SER A 160 29.80 -35.01 -30.74
N GLU A 161 30.52 -33.89 -30.84
CA GLU A 161 30.49 -32.77 -29.90
C GLU A 161 30.72 -33.15 -28.42
N SER A 162 31.29 -34.33 -28.19
CA SER A 162 31.61 -34.82 -26.86
C SER A 162 32.92 -34.21 -26.38
N GLY A 163 33.00 -33.93 -25.08
CA GLY A 163 34.14 -33.21 -24.50
C GLY A 163 34.50 -33.71 -23.12
N ARG A 164 35.79 -33.73 -22.80
CA ARG A 164 36.33 -34.01 -21.48
C ARG A 164 37.21 -32.84 -21.04
N PHE A 165 36.96 -32.35 -19.84
CA PHE A 165 37.59 -31.16 -19.29
C PHE A 165 38.17 -31.45 -17.90
N GLU A 166 39.38 -30.95 -17.62
CA GLU A 166 40.06 -31.02 -16.34
C GLU A 166 39.97 -29.66 -15.64
N VAL A 167 39.04 -29.56 -14.68
CA VAL A 167 38.51 -28.32 -14.09
C VAL A 167 37.73 -27.51 -15.12
N ALA A 168 36.40 -27.49 -14.99
CA ALA A 168 35.55 -26.68 -15.85
C ALA A 168 34.41 -26.03 -15.06
N ARG A 169 34.08 -24.79 -15.47
CA ARG A 169 32.90 -24.07 -15.00
C ARG A 169 31.77 -24.27 -16.00
N VAL A 170 30.67 -24.83 -15.54
CA VAL A 170 29.44 -24.99 -16.32
C VAL A 170 28.42 -24.01 -15.78
N ASN A 171 27.98 -23.07 -16.61
CA ASN A 171 26.90 -22.15 -16.26
C ASN A 171 25.58 -22.89 -16.43
N VAL A 172 24.73 -22.85 -15.40
CA VAL A 172 23.34 -23.31 -15.43
C VAL A 172 22.42 -22.12 -15.16
N GLN A 173 21.15 -22.22 -15.56
CA GLN A 173 20.23 -21.07 -15.64
C GLN A 173 20.20 -20.15 -14.40
N ASP A 174 20.32 -20.71 -13.19
CA ASP A 174 20.33 -19.95 -11.94
C ASP A 174 21.56 -20.25 -11.05
N GLY A 175 22.70 -20.65 -11.62
CA GLY A 175 23.90 -20.87 -10.82
C GLY A 175 25.11 -21.35 -11.61
N ASN A 176 26.22 -21.57 -10.92
CA ASN A 176 27.46 -22.05 -11.49
C ASN A 176 27.81 -23.41 -10.88
N LEU A 177 28.21 -24.35 -11.75
CA LEU A 177 28.76 -25.64 -11.39
C LEU A 177 30.26 -25.63 -11.69
N ILE A 178 31.06 -26.04 -10.72
CA ILE A 178 32.50 -26.19 -10.87
C ILE A 178 32.84 -27.64 -10.59
N GLY A 179 33.36 -28.37 -11.57
CA GLY A 179 33.75 -29.77 -11.41
C GLY A 179 35.22 -29.98 -11.75
N ASN A 180 35.89 -30.90 -11.06
CA ASN A 180 37.30 -31.21 -11.29
C ASN A 180 37.50 -32.08 -12.53
N LYS A 181 36.59 -33.03 -12.77
CA LYS A 181 36.52 -33.77 -14.03
C LYS A 181 35.13 -33.60 -14.60
N VAL A 182 35.04 -33.02 -15.79
CA VAL A 182 33.77 -32.77 -16.46
C VAL A 182 33.76 -33.56 -17.76
N LYS A 183 32.71 -34.36 -17.97
CA LYS A 183 32.49 -35.13 -19.19
C LYS A 183 31.16 -34.72 -19.79
N ASN A 184 31.19 -34.22 -21.01
CA ASN A 184 30.02 -33.92 -21.81
C ASN A 184 29.80 -35.04 -22.84
N THR A 185 28.65 -35.71 -22.80
CA THR A 185 28.32 -36.83 -23.72
C THR A 185 27.49 -36.41 -24.94
N GLY A 186 27.13 -35.13 -25.04
CA GLY A 186 26.35 -34.54 -26.13
C GLY A 186 25.95 -33.09 -25.79
N PRO A 187 25.03 -32.42 -26.48
CA PRO A 187 24.68 -31.03 -26.17
C PRO A 187 23.98 -30.86 -24.80
N ASN A 188 23.29 -31.90 -24.32
CA ASN A 188 22.32 -31.77 -23.22
C ASN A 188 22.69 -32.50 -21.92
N VAL A 189 23.77 -33.29 -21.88
CA VAL A 189 24.10 -34.11 -20.70
C VAL A 189 25.56 -33.96 -20.29
N VAL A 190 25.76 -33.40 -19.09
CA VAL A 190 27.09 -33.16 -18.51
C VAL A 190 27.23 -33.93 -17.19
N PHE A 191 28.30 -34.71 -17.06
CA PHE A 191 28.69 -35.37 -15.82
C PHE A 191 29.86 -34.63 -15.19
N LEU A 192 29.83 -34.45 -13.87
CA LEU A 192 30.88 -33.78 -13.11
C LEU A 192 31.29 -34.65 -11.91
N GLU A 193 32.59 -34.77 -11.67
CA GLU A 193 33.18 -35.41 -10.50
C GLU A 193 33.78 -34.34 -9.57
N ASN A 194 33.61 -34.52 -8.25
CA ASN A 194 34.00 -33.57 -7.21
C ASN A 194 33.45 -32.16 -7.49
N ALA A 195 32.14 -32.09 -7.73
CA ALA A 195 31.48 -30.90 -8.20
C ALA A 195 30.98 -30.01 -7.05
N LYS A 196 31.07 -28.69 -7.24
CA LYS A 196 30.48 -27.66 -6.39
C LYS A 196 29.35 -26.98 -7.17
N TYR A 197 28.16 -26.93 -6.58
CA TYR A 197 27.03 -26.15 -7.07
C TYR A 197 26.81 -24.91 -6.20
N SER A 198 26.73 -23.73 -6.80
CA SER A 198 26.33 -22.51 -6.10
C SER A 198 25.54 -21.55 -6.98
N THR A 199 24.57 -20.86 -6.40
CA THR A 199 23.95 -19.67 -7.03
C THR A 199 24.78 -18.40 -6.83
N CYS A 200 25.90 -18.49 -6.09
CA CYS A 200 26.83 -17.39 -5.91
C CYS A 200 27.84 -17.37 -7.07
N GLN A 201 27.88 -16.25 -7.81
CA GLN A 201 28.70 -16.12 -9.03
C GLN A 201 30.18 -15.82 -8.77
N LEU A 202 30.59 -15.70 -7.50
CA LEU A 202 31.99 -15.49 -7.13
C LEU A 202 32.82 -16.75 -7.39
N ASP A 203 34.10 -16.58 -7.74
CA ASP A 203 35.03 -17.70 -7.92
C ASP A 203 35.14 -18.55 -6.65
N HIS A 204 35.09 -17.90 -5.50
CA HIS A 204 34.95 -18.52 -4.18
C HIS A 204 33.53 -18.27 -3.61
N PRO A 205 32.57 -19.18 -3.82
CA PRO A 205 31.18 -18.95 -3.42
C PRO A 205 31.01 -19.00 -1.89
N HIS A 206 30.26 -18.05 -1.33
CA HIS A 206 29.97 -18.01 0.13
C HIS A 206 29.17 -19.22 0.64
N TYR A 207 28.46 -19.93 -0.24
CA TYR A 207 27.83 -21.20 0.08
C TYR A 207 27.86 -22.07 -1.18
N TYR A 208 27.98 -23.38 -1.01
CA TYR A 208 27.92 -24.31 -2.12
C TYR A 208 27.53 -25.71 -1.64
N ILE A 209 26.94 -26.49 -2.54
CA ILE A 209 26.76 -27.92 -2.32
C ILE A 209 27.93 -28.62 -3.01
N LYS A 210 28.75 -29.33 -2.24
CA LYS A 210 29.82 -30.18 -2.77
C LYS A 210 29.29 -31.61 -2.86
N ALA A 211 29.46 -32.26 -4.00
CA ALA A 211 29.10 -33.66 -4.19
C ALA A 211 30.20 -34.41 -4.94
N ASP A 212 30.34 -35.71 -4.65
CA ASP A 212 31.35 -36.55 -5.30
C ASP A 212 31.04 -36.72 -6.79
N ARG A 213 29.75 -36.84 -7.14
CA ARG A 213 29.28 -36.95 -8.53
C ARG A 213 28.04 -36.10 -8.72
N MET A 214 27.98 -35.37 -9.83
CA MET A 214 26.80 -34.65 -10.30
C MET A 214 26.52 -34.96 -11.77
N LYS A 215 25.24 -34.98 -12.14
CA LYS A 215 24.77 -35.10 -13.53
C LYS A 215 23.81 -33.96 -13.83
N VAL A 216 24.09 -33.20 -14.88
CA VAL A 216 23.21 -32.15 -15.39
C VAL A 216 22.53 -32.65 -16.66
N VAL A 217 21.21 -32.47 -16.73
CA VAL A 217 20.40 -32.83 -17.90
C VAL A 217 19.63 -31.59 -18.37
N ASP A 218 19.73 -31.28 -19.66
CA ASP A 218 19.09 -30.16 -20.35
C ASP A 218 19.39 -28.79 -19.70
N GLN A 219 20.50 -28.67 -18.98
CA GLN A 219 20.89 -27.46 -18.21
C GLN A 219 19.89 -27.05 -17.11
N GLU A 220 18.89 -27.89 -16.87
CA GLU A 220 17.83 -27.66 -15.90
C GLU A 220 17.95 -28.62 -14.71
N LYS A 221 18.10 -29.93 -14.93
CA LYS A 221 18.02 -30.92 -13.84
C LYS A 221 19.41 -31.31 -13.35
N ILE A 222 19.69 -31.11 -12.07
CA ILE A 222 20.97 -31.50 -11.43
C ILE A 222 20.72 -32.68 -10.50
N PHE A 223 21.29 -33.84 -10.80
CA PHE A 223 21.34 -34.99 -9.90
C PHE A 223 22.67 -35.00 -9.17
N PHE A 224 22.69 -35.39 -7.90
CA PHE A 224 23.91 -35.46 -7.11
C PHE A 224 23.97 -36.75 -6.28
N GLN A 225 25.20 -37.20 -6.00
CA GLN A 225 25.50 -38.32 -5.12
C GLN A 225 26.51 -37.88 -4.06
N ASN A 226 26.27 -38.29 -2.81
CA ASN A 226 27.08 -37.94 -1.64
C ASN A 226 27.34 -36.44 -1.53
N ALA A 227 26.26 -35.65 -1.49
CA ALA A 227 26.34 -34.21 -1.42
C ALA A 227 26.35 -33.70 0.03
N ARG A 228 27.08 -32.61 0.28
CA ARG A 228 27.08 -31.87 1.54
C ARG A 228 27.03 -30.37 1.27
N LEU A 229 26.22 -29.67 2.03
CA LEU A 229 26.16 -28.21 2.00
C LEU A 229 27.35 -27.61 2.77
N PHE A 230 27.95 -26.56 2.23
CA PHE A 230 28.97 -25.74 2.88
C PHE A 230 28.50 -24.30 2.92
N ILE A 231 28.61 -23.65 4.08
CA ILE A 231 28.35 -22.22 4.27
C ILE A 231 29.62 -21.61 4.83
N LEU A 232 30.22 -20.64 4.13
CA LEU A 232 31.53 -20.05 4.47
C LEU A 232 32.61 -21.13 4.69
N ASP A 233 32.63 -22.16 3.83
CA ASP A 233 33.46 -23.38 3.93
C ASP A 233 33.25 -24.25 5.18
N ILE A 234 32.26 -23.93 6.01
CA ILE A 234 31.89 -24.76 7.15
C ILE A 234 30.95 -25.88 6.65
N PRO A 235 31.31 -27.16 6.80
CA PRO A 235 30.47 -28.27 6.38
C PRO A 235 29.21 -28.33 7.25
N TYR A 236 28.05 -28.34 6.61
CA TYR A 236 26.80 -28.61 7.29
C TYR A 236 26.75 -30.09 7.73
N PRO A 237 26.21 -30.43 8.91
CA PRO A 237 26.28 -31.78 9.46
C PRO A 237 25.59 -32.86 8.60
N LEU A 238 24.55 -32.48 7.85
CA LEU A 238 23.77 -33.42 7.05
C LEU A 238 24.46 -33.74 5.71
N ILE A 239 24.63 -35.04 5.45
CA ILE A 239 25.10 -35.60 4.17
C ILE A 239 23.90 -36.18 3.43
N PHE A 240 23.77 -35.85 2.16
CA PHE A 240 22.74 -36.39 1.29
C PHE A 240 23.33 -37.49 0.40
N PRO A 241 22.96 -38.77 0.60
CA PRO A 241 23.55 -39.87 -0.16
C PRO A 241 23.22 -39.78 -1.66
N PHE A 242 22.02 -39.31 -2.00
CA PHE A 242 21.58 -39.03 -3.36
C PHE A 242 20.47 -37.98 -3.35
N GLY A 243 20.27 -37.28 -4.46
CA GLY A 243 19.16 -36.35 -4.62
C GLY A 243 19.16 -35.65 -5.97
N TYR A 244 18.16 -34.82 -6.19
CA TYR A 244 18.10 -33.98 -7.39
C TYR A 244 17.62 -32.57 -7.04
N LEU A 245 18.17 -31.57 -7.76
CA LEU A 245 17.75 -30.19 -7.75
C LEU A 245 17.02 -29.93 -9.07
N PRO A 246 15.69 -29.73 -9.05
CA PRO A 246 14.97 -29.33 -10.26
C PRO A 246 15.41 -27.92 -10.69
N GLY A 247 15.59 -27.75 -12.01
CA GLY A 247 15.95 -26.46 -12.62
C GLY A 247 14.81 -25.45 -12.66
N LYS A 248 13.58 -25.91 -12.44
CA LYS A 248 12.38 -25.09 -12.29
C LYS A 248 11.71 -25.53 -11.00
N PHE A 249 11.96 -24.83 -9.91
CA PHE A 249 11.02 -24.87 -8.79
C PHE A 249 9.86 -23.98 -9.21
N ASP A 250 8.68 -24.56 -9.38
CA ASP A 250 7.46 -23.78 -9.58
C ASP A 250 7.37 -22.75 -8.46
N LYS A 251 6.94 -21.52 -8.76
CA LYS A 251 6.72 -20.45 -7.76
C LYS A 251 5.68 -20.80 -6.68
N LYS A 252 5.15 -22.03 -6.72
CA LYS A 252 3.97 -22.55 -6.01
C LYS A 252 4.38 -23.75 -5.16
N GLN A 253 5.12 -23.52 -4.08
CA GLN A 253 5.59 -24.59 -3.20
C GLN A 253 5.35 -24.30 -1.73
N SER A 254 5.07 -25.37 -0.99
CA SER A 254 4.97 -25.36 0.47
C SER A 254 6.36 -25.48 1.11
N GLY A 255 6.53 -24.86 2.28
CA GLY A 255 7.80 -24.90 3.01
C GLY A 255 7.76 -24.19 4.35
N LEU A 256 8.84 -24.32 5.11
CA LEU A 256 9.00 -23.64 6.40
C LEU A 256 9.12 -22.13 6.21
N LEU A 257 8.50 -21.38 7.11
CA LEU A 257 8.68 -19.93 7.22
C LEU A 257 10.06 -19.64 7.83
N GLN A 258 10.67 -18.53 7.41
CA GLN A 258 11.97 -18.13 7.92
C GLN A 258 11.82 -17.52 9.32
N PRO A 259 12.40 -18.15 10.36
CA PRO A 259 12.37 -17.53 11.67
C PRO A 259 13.28 -16.31 11.73
N THR A 260 12.90 -15.33 12.56
CA THR A 260 13.64 -14.09 12.82
C THR A 260 13.88 -13.93 14.32
N TYR A 261 15.11 -13.62 14.71
CA TYR A 261 15.42 -13.32 16.11
C TYR A 261 14.95 -11.91 16.47
N VAL A 262 14.27 -11.80 17.60
CA VAL A 262 13.79 -10.53 18.16
C VAL A 262 14.26 -10.41 19.59
N PHE A 263 14.75 -9.23 19.95
CA PHE A 263 14.98 -8.87 21.34
C PHE A 263 14.00 -7.78 21.75
N GLN A 264 13.31 -8.00 22.88
CA GLN A 264 12.30 -7.08 23.40
C GLN A 264 12.46 -6.88 24.92
N ASP A 265 12.94 -5.69 25.28
CA ASP A 265 13.33 -5.31 26.64
C ASP A 265 12.13 -4.96 27.54
N GLN A 266 11.25 -4.04 27.10
CA GLN A 266 10.27 -3.45 28.02
C GLN A 266 9.02 -4.29 28.36
N GLN A 267 8.67 -5.32 27.57
CA GLN A 267 7.57 -6.22 27.95
C GLN A 267 8.05 -7.43 28.77
N ARG A 268 9.30 -7.41 29.25
CA ARG A 268 9.97 -8.55 29.89
C ARG A 268 9.90 -9.83 29.05
N ARG A 269 9.67 -9.71 27.73
CA ARG A 269 9.56 -10.87 26.83
C ARG A 269 10.92 -11.53 26.59
N GLY A 270 11.99 -10.73 26.62
CA GLY A 270 13.36 -11.20 26.46
C GLY A 270 13.70 -11.46 25.00
N ILE A 271 14.46 -12.53 24.77
CA ILE A 271 14.81 -13.00 23.43
C ILE A 271 13.64 -13.85 22.91
N GLY A 272 13.30 -13.69 21.64
CA GLY A 272 12.27 -14.49 20.99
C GLY A 272 12.65 -14.94 19.59
N LEU A 273 12.00 -16.00 19.16
CA LEU A 273 12.01 -16.51 17.80
C LEU A 273 10.65 -16.20 17.17
N LYS A 274 10.66 -15.32 16.17
CA LYS A 274 9.47 -14.87 15.43
C LYS A 274 9.32 -15.65 14.12
N ASP A 275 8.10 -15.80 13.63
CA ASP A 275 7.77 -16.32 12.30
C ASP A 275 8.25 -17.77 12.07
N PHE A 276 8.37 -18.57 13.13
CA PHE A 276 8.61 -19.99 13.00
C PHE A 276 7.30 -20.68 12.58
N GLY A 277 7.28 -21.38 11.45
CA GLY A 277 6.02 -21.94 10.97
C GLY A 277 6.09 -22.58 9.60
N TRP A 278 4.92 -22.80 9.00
CA TRP A 278 4.77 -23.49 7.71
C TRP A 278 3.87 -22.69 6.77
N PHE A 279 4.33 -22.55 5.53
CA PHE A 279 3.54 -22.08 4.39
C PHE A 279 3.07 -23.28 3.58
N GLN A 280 1.76 -23.37 3.36
CA GLN A 280 1.10 -24.39 2.57
C GLN A 280 0.48 -23.79 1.31
N TYR A 281 0.95 -24.22 0.16
CA TYR A 281 0.25 -24.07 -1.12
C TYR A 281 -0.66 -25.29 -1.31
N PHE A 282 -1.98 -25.09 -1.39
CA PHE A 282 -2.93 -26.17 -1.65
C PHE A 282 -3.23 -26.28 -3.15
N ASN A 283 -3.56 -25.15 -3.78
CA ASN A 283 -3.81 -25.02 -5.22
C ASN A 283 -3.70 -23.54 -5.64
N ASP A 284 -3.97 -23.25 -6.92
CA ASP A 284 -3.88 -21.90 -7.50
C ASP A 284 -4.85 -20.88 -6.91
N TYR A 285 -5.85 -21.33 -6.17
CA TYR A 285 -6.89 -20.51 -5.59
C TYR A 285 -6.80 -20.39 -4.08
N LEU A 286 -5.98 -21.22 -3.39
CA LEU A 286 -5.93 -21.31 -1.93
C LEU A 286 -4.50 -21.54 -1.42
N THR A 287 -4.04 -20.65 -0.55
CA THR A 287 -2.78 -20.79 0.20
C THR A 287 -3.02 -20.49 1.68
N ALA A 288 -2.22 -21.09 2.56
CA ALA A 288 -2.25 -20.80 3.98
C ALA A 288 -0.84 -20.68 4.56
N ARG A 289 -0.71 -19.92 5.64
CA ARG A 289 0.49 -19.90 6.49
C ARG A 289 0.05 -20.06 7.94
N ALA A 290 0.81 -20.77 8.72
CA ALA A 290 0.69 -20.80 10.17
C ALA A 290 2.07 -20.52 10.77
N SER A 291 2.16 -19.56 11.68
CA SER A 291 3.40 -19.20 12.37
C SER A 291 3.17 -19.08 13.87
N ILE A 292 4.23 -19.33 14.62
CA ILE A 292 4.30 -19.11 16.05
C ILE A 292 5.52 -18.23 16.38
N ASP A 293 5.29 -17.24 17.23
CA ASP A 293 6.32 -16.45 17.87
C ASP A 293 6.46 -16.94 19.30
N ILE A 294 7.68 -17.29 19.73
CA ILE A 294 7.96 -17.82 21.07
C ILE A 294 9.03 -16.95 21.71
N PHE A 295 8.84 -16.60 22.98
CA PHE A 295 9.75 -15.76 23.75
C PHE A 295 10.25 -16.47 25.03
N THR A 296 11.43 -16.11 25.53
CA THR A 296 12.02 -16.71 26.75
C THR A 296 11.16 -16.51 28.00
N SER A 297 10.30 -15.49 28.03
CA SER A 297 9.27 -15.26 29.06
C SER A 297 8.13 -16.30 29.10
N GLY A 298 8.09 -17.25 28.17
CA GLY A 298 6.94 -18.16 28.00
C GLY A 298 5.73 -17.51 27.31
N THR A 299 5.86 -16.26 26.85
CA THR A 299 4.88 -15.63 25.95
C THR A 299 4.95 -16.29 24.58
N TYR A 300 3.79 -16.60 24.00
CA TYR A 300 3.69 -17.08 22.62
C TYR A 300 2.54 -16.41 21.86
N PHE A 301 2.70 -16.29 20.55
CA PHE A 301 1.69 -15.77 19.63
C PHE A 301 1.59 -16.67 18.41
N ILE A 302 0.40 -17.18 18.13
CA ILE A 302 0.08 -18.02 16.97
C ILE A 302 -0.70 -17.16 15.98
N ASP A 303 -0.22 -17.12 14.74
CA ASP A 303 -0.83 -16.40 13.63
C ASP A 303 -1.12 -17.38 12.50
N THR A 304 -2.38 -17.50 12.09
CA THR A 304 -2.78 -18.33 10.94
C THR A 304 -3.42 -17.44 9.90
N GLN A 305 -2.89 -17.45 8.68
CA GLN A 305 -3.36 -16.63 7.58
C GLN A 305 -3.70 -17.52 6.38
N THR A 306 -4.95 -17.47 5.91
CA THR A 306 -5.43 -18.17 4.72
C THR A 306 -5.80 -17.16 3.65
N ASN A 307 -5.24 -17.32 2.44
CA ASN A 307 -5.54 -16.48 1.28
C ASN A 307 -6.27 -17.32 0.25
N TYR A 308 -7.35 -16.77 -0.31
CA TYR A 308 -8.04 -17.38 -1.43
C TYR A 308 -8.32 -16.38 -2.54
N ARG A 309 -8.22 -16.79 -3.79
CA ARG A 309 -8.42 -15.92 -4.94
C ARG A 309 -8.85 -16.70 -6.18
N ILE A 310 -9.99 -16.35 -6.74
CA ILE A 310 -10.45 -16.77 -8.06
C ILE A 310 -10.53 -15.52 -8.93
N ARG A 311 -9.74 -15.48 -10.00
CA ARG A 311 -9.63 -14.34 -10.91
C ARG A 311 -11.02 -13.89 -11.39
N ASN A 312 -11.28 -12.58 -11.27
CA ASN A 312 -12.53 -11.93 -11.70
C ASN A 312 -13.81 -12.41 -10.98
N LYS A 313 -13.71 -13.19 -9.89
CA LYS A 313 -14.88 -13.66 -9.13
C LYS A 313 -14.79 -13.32 -7.65
N LEU A 314 -13.73 -13.75 -6.97
CA LEU A 314 -13.57 -13.49 -5.54
C LEU A 314 -12.11 -13.47 -5.12
N ASN A 315 -11.80 -12.74 -4.06
CA ASN A 315 -10.50 -12.68 -3.42
C ASN A 315 -10.69 -12.34 -1.95
N GLY A 316 -9.93 -13.00 -1.08
CA GLY A 316 -10.00 -12.72 0.33
C GLY A 316 -8.86 -13.32 1.13
N ASN A 317 -8.82 -12.91 2.38
CA ASN A 317 -7.86 -13.27 3.39
C ASN A 317 -8.58 -13.45 4.72
N VAL A 318 -8.31 -14.57 5.39
CA VAL A 318 -8.75 -14.83 6.76
C VAL A 318 -7.51 -14.96 7.62
N GLN A 319 -7.42 -14.16 8.68
CA GLN A 319 -6.33 -14.20 9.65
C GLN A 319 -6.90 -14.41 11.04
N VAL A 320 -6.32 -15.35 11.77
CA VAL A 320 -6.68 -15.68 13.14
C VAL A 320 -5.41 -15.58 13.99
N GLY A 321 -5.46 -14.68 14.97
CA GLY A 321 -4.39 -14.44 15.92
C GLY A 321 -4.78 -14.90 17.32
N TYR A 322 -3.89 -15.62 17.98
CA TYR A 322 -4.03 -16.02 19.38
C TYR A 322 -2.72 -15.79 20.10
N SER A 323 -2.70 -14.94 21.13
CA SER A 323 -1.53 -14.79 21.99
C SER A 323 -1.89 -15.16 23.43
N LYS A 324 -0.91 -15.75 24.11
CA LYS A 324 -0.90 -15.86 25.55
C LYS A 324 0.34 -15.15 26.05
N ARG A 325 0.12 -14.02 26.73
CA ARG A 325 1.19 -13.24 27.34
C ARG A 325 1.35 -13.67 28.78
N ASN A 326 2.58 -14.02 29.15
CA ASN A 326 2.98 -14.23 30.53
C ASN A 326 3.96 -13.10 30.90
N SER A 327 3.70 -12.45 32.03
CA SER A 327 4.66 -11.59 32.72
C SER A 327 5.17 -12.35 33.94
N GLY A 328 6.48 -12.34 34.19
CA GLY A 328 7.11 -13.26 35.15
C GLY A 328 7.64 -14.53 34.45
N LEU A 329 8.58 -15.23 35.08
CA LEU A 329 9.14 -16.47 34.53
C LEU A 329 8.31 -17.68 34.96
N GLU A 330 7.77 -17.64 36.19
CA GLU A 330 7.02 -18.75 36.78
C GLU A 330 5.66 -18.30 37.34
N PRO A 331 4.62 -19.15 37.32
CA PRO A 331 3.32 -18.87 37.96
C PRO A 331 3.39 -18.59 39.47
N THR A 332 4.49 -19.02 40.11
CA THR A 332 4.82 -18.82 41.52
C THR A 332 5.41 -17.45 41.83
N ASP A 333 5.81 -16.68 40.81
CA ASP A 333 6.32 -15.33 41.00
C ASP A 333 5.20 -14.38 41.48
N PRO A 334 5.44 -13.52 42.49
CA PRO A 334 4.44 -12.57 42.99
C PRO A 334 3.86 -11.62 41.94
N ASP A 335 4.62 -11.36 40.86
CA ASP A 335 4.24 -10.48 39.75
C ASP A 335 3.68 -11.26 38.52
N TYR A 336 3.40 -12.56 38.67
CA TYR A 336 2.95 -13.38 37.54
C TYR A 336 1.57 -12.93 37.07
N THR A 337 1.46 -12.54 35.79
CA THR A 337 0.18 -12.28 35.15
C THR A 337 0.10 -12.99 33.81
N SER A 338 -1.02 -13.66 33.57
CA SER A 338 -1.32 -14.29 32.29
C SER A 338 -2.53 -13.62 31.65
N ARG A 339 -2.37 -13.15 30.41
CA ARG A 339 -3.47 -12.59 29.60
C ARG A 339 -3.55 -13.32 28.28
N VAL A 340 -4.77 -13.59 27.85
CA VAL A 340 -5.08 -14.18 26.55
C VAL A 340 -5.65 -13.10 25.66
N GLU A 341 -5.06 -12.90 24.49
CA GLU A 341 -5.53 -11.94 23.50
C GLU A 341 -5.87 -12.69 22.21
N LYS A 342 -6.91 -12.23 21.51
CA LYS A 342 -7.45 -12.89 20.33
C LYS A 342 -7.73 -11.87 19.24
N GLU A 343 -7.55 -12.29 18.00
CA GLU A 343 -7.86 -11.50 16.82
C GLU A 343 -8.46 -12.38 15.72
N LEU A 344 -9.48 -11.84 15.04
CA LEU A 344 -10.05 -12.36 13.83
C LEU A 344 -10.14 -11.23 12.81
N ARG A 345 -9.38 -11.35 11.72
CA ARG A 345 -9.47 -10.46 10.56
C ARG A 345 -9.97 -11.25 9.35
N ILE A 346 -11.00 -10.73 8.70
CA ILE A 346 -11.52 -11.30 7.46
C ILE A 346 -11.65 -10.17 6.45
N SER A 347 -10.88 -10.23 5.39
CA SER A 347 -11.05 -9.40 4.21
C SER A 347 -11.60 -10.27 3.08
N HIS A 348 -12.74 -9.91 2.51
CA HIS A 348 -13.36 -10.66 1.42
C HIS A 348 -13.96 -9.70 0.41
N GLN A 349 -13.66 -9.92 -0.86
CA GLN A 349 -14.24 -9.20 -1.97
C GLN A 349 -14.73 -10.21 -2.99
N GLN A 350 -15.99 -10.09 -3.38
CA GLN A 350 -16.64 -10.94 -4.36
C GLN A 350 -17.42 -10.10 -5.35
N GLN A 351 -17.17 -10.36 -6.62
CA GLN A 351 -17.87 -9.77 -7.74
C GLN A 351 -18.80 -10.84 -8.32
N PHE A 352 -20.09 -10.74 -8.02
CA PHE A 352 -21.11 -11.62 -8.61
C PHE A 352 -21.34 -11.29 -10.09
N SER A 353 -21.27 -9.99 -10.44
CA SER A 353 -21.33 -9.47 -11.80
C SER A 353 -20.65 -8.10 -11.87
N PRO A 354 -20.44 -7.48 -13.05
CA PRO A 354 -19.99 -6.08 -13.16
C PRO A 354 -20.89 -5.06 -12.42
N TYR A 355 -22.08 -5.49 -12.04
CA TYR A 355 -23.15 -4.69 -11.45
C TYR A 355 -23.38 -5.01 -9.97
N ALA A 356 -22.89 -6.15 -9.48
CA ALA A 356 -23.11 -6.66 -8.13
C ALA A 356 -21.77 -6.99 -7.45
N ASN A 357 -21.45 -6.27 -6.38
CA ASN A 357 -20.25 -6.53 -5.59
C ASN A 357 -20.59 -6.70 -4.11
N PHE A 358 -19.78 -7.51 -3.43
CA PHE A 358 -19.85 -7.78 -2.01
C PHE A 358 -18.45 -7.63 -1.42
N ASN A 359 -18.30 -6.73 -0.46
CA ASN A 359 -17.05 -6.39 0.19
C ASN A 359 -17.23 -6.49 1.71
N THR A 360 -16.39 -7.28 2.35
CA THR A 360 -16.41 -7.52 3.79
C THR A 360 -15.02 -7.28 4.35
N ASN A 361 -14.96 -6.54 5.45
CA ASN A 361 -13.75 -6.31 6.25
C ASN A 361 -14.14 -6.42 7.72
N ILE A 362 -14.00 -7.62 8.30
CA ILE A 362 -14.26 -7.89 9.71
C ILE A 362 -12.93 -7.79 10.44
N ASN A 363 -12.89 -7.02 11.52
CA ASN A 363 -11.74 -6.90 12.41
C ASN A 363 -12.25 -6.93 13.85
N LEU A 364 -12.17 -8.11 14.46
CA LEU A 364 -12.56 -8.34 15.84
C LEU A 364 -11.30 -8.66 16.63
N ARG A 365 -11.06 -7.95 17.73
CA ARG A 365 -9.91 -8.19 18.59
C ARG A 365 -10.20 -7.84 20.04
N THR A 366 -9.41 -8.40 20.95
CA THR A 366 -9.35 -7.93 22.34
C THR A 366 -8.60 -6.60 22.43
N GLU A 367 -8.94 -5.77 23.41
CA GLU A 367 -8.40 -4.41 23.64
C GLU A 367 -6.87 -4.33 23.51
N ASP A 368 -6.16 -5.17 24.27
CA ASP A 368 -4.70 -5.11 24.37
C ASP A 368 -3.95 -5.75 23.17
N PHE A 369 -4.66 -6.43 22.26
CA PHE A 369 -4.03 -7.30 21.25
C PHE A 369 -2.97 -6.57 20.42
N ASN A 370 -3.32 -5.40 19.86
CA ASN A 370 -2.40 -4.62 19.05
C ASN A 370 -1.26 -4.04 19.86
N GLN A 371 -1.55 -3.48 21.04
CA GLN A 371 -0.54 -2.87 21.93
C GLN A 371 0.58 -3.87 22.25
N GLN A 372 0.21 -5.14 22.36
CA GLN A 372 1.06 -6.26 22.75
C GLN A 372 1.76 -6.91 21.56
N ASN A 373 1.02 -7.26 20.49
CA ASN A 373 1.55 -8.11 19.41
C ASN A 373 2.03 -7.31 18.18
N SER A 374 1.50 -6.11 17.93
CA SER A 374 1.94 -5.28 16.80
C SER A 374 3.25 -4.54 17.12
N PHE A 375 4.11 -4.41 16.12
CA PHE A 375 5.33 -3.58 16.16
C PHE A 375 5.12 -2.22 15.49
N ASN A 376 4.00 -2.03 14.80
CA ASN A 376 3.63 -0.77 14.15
C ASN A 376 3.13 0.23 15.21
N PRO A 377 3.79 1.38 15.41
CA PRO A 377 3.36 2.37 16.42
C PRO A 377 1.92 2.87 16.23
N THR A 378 1.45 2.95 14.97
CA THR A 378 0.10 3.42 14.65
C THR A 378 -0.95 2.39 15.09
N GLU A 379 -0.76 1.12 14.75
CA GLU A 379 -1.68 0.04 15.15
C GLU A 379 -1.76 -0.10 16.68
N ARG A 380 -0.64 0.09 17.39
CA ARG A 380 -0.60 0.05 18.85
C ARG A 380 -1.39 1.19 19.51
N ALA A 381 -1.51 2.34 18.84
CA ALA A 381 -2.26 3.47 19.34
C ALA A 381 -3.77 3.39 19.03
N GLU A 382 -4.22 2.39 18.26
CA GLU A 382 -5.63 2.21 17.92
C GLU A 382 -6.45 1.75 19.13
N THR A 383 -7.34 2.63 19.62
CA THR A 383 -8.27 2.36 20.73
C THR A 383 -9.64 1.87 20.29
N SER A 384 -9.86 1.67 18.99
CA SER A 384 -11.11 1.14 18.46
C SER A 384 -10.86 0.11 17.37
N THR A 385 -11.84 -0.77 17.15
CA THR A 385 -11.87 -1.69 16.01
C THR A 385 -13.18 -1.53 15.27
N SER A 386 -13.12 -1.63 13.94
CA SER A 386 -14.29 -1.55 13.09
C SER A 386 -14.38 -2.73 12.14
N SER A 387 -15.59 -3.25 12.00
CA SER A 387 -15.96 -4.28 11.04
C SER A 387 -17.01 -3.75 10.09
N SER A 388 -16.95 -4.09 8.81
CA SER A 388 -17.95 -3.69 7.83
C SER A 388 -18.26 -4.81 6.85
N ILE A 389 -19.54 -4.91 6.47
CA ILE A 389 -20.06 -5.79 5.43
C ILE A 389 -20.83 -4.89 4.49
N ASN A 390 -20.51 -4.91 3.20
CA ASN A 390 -21.11 -4.04 2.20
C ASN A 390 -21.50 -4.85 0.97
N TYR A 391 -22.74 -4.69 0.53
CA TYR A 391 -23.25 -5.22 -0.72
C TYR A 391 -23.72 -4.05 -1.58
N ARG A 392 -23.30 -3.99 -2.84
CA ARG A 392 -23.74 -2.97 -3.78
C ARG A 392 -24.22 -3.62 -5.06
N TYR A 393 -25.40 -3.20 -5.48
CA TYR A 393 -25.98 -3.50 -6.77
C TYR A 393 -26.24 -2.18 -7.53
N ARG A 394 -25.74 -2.11 -8.75
CA ARG A 394 -25.96 -0.99 -9.67
C ARG A 394 -26.61 -1.51 -10.93
N HIS A 395 -27.81 -1.03 -11.24
CA HIS A 395 -28.50 -1.45 -12.46
C HIS A 395 -27.60 -1.24 -13.70
N PRO A 396 -27.61 -2.15 -14.70
CA PRO A 396 -26.73 -2.05 -15.88
C PRO A 396 -26.76 -0.72 -16.62
N ASN A 397 -27.95 -0.15 -16.78
CA ASN A 397 -28.16 1.16 -17.44
C ASN A 397 -27.95 2.35 -16.48
N ASN A 398 -27.42 2.10 -15.28
CA ASN A 398 -27.24 3.09 -14.22
C ASN A 398 -28.53 3.84 -13.83
N THR A 399 -29.69 3.19 -13.93
CA THR A 399 -30.99 3.80 -13.62
C THR A 399 -31.25 3.85 -12.12
N TYR A 400 -30.80 2.83 -11.38
CA TYR A 400 -30.86 2.82 -9.93
C TYR A 400 -29.69 2.09 -9.27
N ASN A 401 -29.52 2.55 -8.06
CA ASN A 401 -28.75 2.20 -6.90
C ASN A 401 -29.32 1.29 -5.83
N PHE A 402 -28.66 0.21 -5.41
CA PHE A 402 -28.96 -0.41 -4.13
C PHE A 402 -27.67 -0.73 -3.38
N ASP A 403 -27.56 -0.21 -2.16
CA ASP A 403 -26.44 -0.44 -1.26
C ASP A 403 -26.99 -0.98 0.06
N ALA A 404 -26.45 -2.08 0.55
CA ALA A 404 -26.76 -2.64 1.87
C ALA A 404 -25.46 -2.75 2.67
N SER A 405 -25.41 -2.16 3.86
CA SER A 405 -24.22 -2.17 4.70
C SER A 405 -24.53 -2.51 6.15
N ILE A 406 -23.56 -3.14 6.80
CA ILE A 406 -23.51 -3.30 8.26
C ILE A 406 -22.14 -2.82 8.69
N GLN A 407 -22.10 -1.94 9.68
CA GLN A 407 -20.89 -1.41 10.28
C GLN A 407 -20.92 -1.61 11.78
N GLN A 408 -19.92 -2.31 12.31
CA GLN A 408 -19.70 -2.45 13.74
C GLN A 408 -18.48 -1.63 14.13
N ASN A 409 -18.57 -0.89 15.23
CA ASN A 409 -17.49 -0.13 15.83
C ASN A 409 -17.46 -0.42 17.33
N GLN A 410 -16.31 -0.86 17.83
CA GLN A 410 -16.07 -1.08 19.26
C GLN A 410 -14.96 -0.16 19.71
N ASN A 411 -15.26 0.67 20.71
CA ASN A 411 -14.31 1.57 21.35
C ASN A 411 -13.85 0.94 22.67
N PHE A 412 -12.57 0.56 22.74
CA PHE A 412 -11.98 -0.06 23.92
C PHE A 412 -11.76 0.94 25.06
N LEU A 413 -11.63 2.25 24.77
CA LEU A 413 -11.47 3.26 25.81
C LEU A 413 -12.75 3.48 26.63
N THR A 414 -13.92 3.40 25.99
CA THR A 414 -15.21 3.65 26.63
C THR A 414 -16.01 2.38 26.90
N ASN A 415 -15.53 1.22 26.43
CA ASN A 415 -16.21 -0.07 26.42
C ASN A 415 -17.59 -0.07 25.72
N VAL A 416 -17.81 0.89 24.82
CA VAL A 416 -19.05 0.99 24.04
C VAL A 416 -18.89 0.28 22.70
N THR A 417 -19.89 -0.51 22.33
CA THR A 417 -19.96 -1.13 21.00
C THR A 417 -21.22 -0.68 20.28
N ARG A 418 -21.07 -0.13 19.08
CA ARG A 418 -22.16 0.29 18.21
C ARG A 418 -22.19 -0.59 16.96
N VAL A 419 -23.37 -1.08 16.61
CA VAL A 419 -23.63 -1.82 15.37
C VAL A 419 -24.69 -1.06 14.59
N GLN A 420 -24.26 -0.42 13.51
CA GLN A 420 -25.13 0.22 12.53
C GLN A 420 -25.44 -0.81 11.45
N GLY A 421 -26.70 -1.14 11.30
CA GLY A 421 -27.18 -1.95 10.19
C GLY A 421 -28.22 -2.99 10.58
N PRO A 422 -28.91 -3.56 9.58
CA PRO A 422 -28.68 -3.33 8.15
C PRO A 422 -29.09 -1.93 7.70
N ASP A 423 -28.16 -1.20 7.08
CA ASP A 423 -28.40 0.10 6.46
C ASP A 423 -28.65 -0.14 4.98
N LEU A 424 -29.87 0.13 4.52
CA LEU A 424 -30.28 -0.10 3.14
C LEU A 424 -30.49 1.25 2.47
N ASN A 425 -29.70 1.55 1.45
CA ASN A 425 -29.82 2.75 0.65
C ASN A 425 -30.23 2.37 -0.78
N PHE A 426 -31.37 2.89 -1.21
CA PHE A 426 -31.84 2.78 -2.58
C PHE A 426 -31.89 4.17 -3.20
N SER A 427 -31.20 4.40 -4.30
CA SER A 427 -31.29 5.70 -4.99
C SER A 427 -31.50 5.57 -6.48
N VAL A 428 -32.38 6.40 -7.02
CA VAL A 428 -32.65 6.47 -8.46
C VAL A 428 -31.73 7.52 -9.08
N LYS A 429 -31.27 7.27 -10.31
CA LYS A 429 -30.53 8.26 -11.09
C LYS A 429 -31.38 9.52 -11.23
N GLN A 430 -30.75 10.69 -11.11
CA GLN A 430 -31.41 11.95 -11.37
C GLN A 430 -32.00 11.94 -12.78
N PHE A 431 -33.26 12.32 -12.89
CA PHE A 431 -33.99 12.42 -14.16
C PHE A 431 -34.76 13.73 -14.21
N SER A 432 -35.01 14.22 -15.42
CA SER A 432 -35.75 15.45 -15.67
C SER A 432 -37.13 15.08 -16.21
N PRO A 433 -38.19 15.08 -15.39
CA PRO A 433 -39.50 14.54 -15.79
C PRO A 433 -40.17 15.28 -16.95
N PHE A 434 -39.73 16.51 -17.26
CA PHE A 434 -40.28 17.35 -18.32
C PHE A 434 -39.29 17.59 -19.47
N GLU A 435 -38.14 16.90 -19.48
CA GLU A 435 -37.17 17.03 -20.57
C GLU A 435 -37.76 16.46 -21.87
N ASN A 436 -37.68 17.24 -22.95
CA ASN A 436 -38.09 16.82 -24.27
C ASN A 436 -36.85 16.42 -25.08
N GLU A 437 -36.86 15.22 -25.65
CA GLU A 437 -35.74 14.71 -26.46
C GLU A 437 -35.45 15.58 -27.70
N GLN A 438 -36.44 16.35 -28.16
CA GLN A 438 -36.31 17.20 -29.35
C GLN A 438 -35.81 18.63 -29.06
N THR A 439 -35.72 19.04 -27.79
CA THR A 439 -35.38 20.43 -27.41
C THR A 439 -34.05 20.45 -26.68
N SER A 440 -32.94 20.60 -27.42
CA SER A 440 -31.59 20.66 -26.84
C SER A 440 -31.02 22.09 -26.88
N GLY A 441 -30.51 22.58 -25.74
CA GLY A 441 -29.72 23.83 -25.68
C GLY A 441 -30.47 25.05 -25.17
N ASN A 442 -30.17 26.24 -25.73
CA ASN A 442 -30.70 27.53 -25.27
C ASN A 442 -32.22 27.71 -25.44
N GLU A 443 -32.87 26.83 -26.20
CA GLU A 443 -34.32 26.81 -26.41
C GLU A 443 -35.08 26.01 -25.33
N SER A 444 -34.37 25.27 -24.47
CA SER A 444 -34.98 24.47 -23.41
C SER A 444 -35.59 25.38 -22.34
N LYS A 445 -36.88 25.16 -22.06
CA LYS A 445 -37.64 25.98 -21.11
C LYS A 445 -37.22 25.66 -19.67
N TRP A 446 -37.40 26.62 -18.76
CA TRP A 446 -36.96 26.48 -17.37
C TRP A 446 -37.52 25.23 -16.66
N TYR A 447 -38.73 24.78 -17.03
CA TYR A 447 -39.36 23.59 -16.45
C TYR A 447 -38.74 22.28 -16.96
N GLU A 448 -38.14 22.26 -18.15
CA GLU A 448 -37.45 21.10 -18.72
C GLU A 448 -36.10 20.85 -18.02
N LYS A 449 -35.57 21.90 -17.37
CA LYS A 449 -34.38 21.85 -16.51
C LYS A 449 -34.68 21.39 -15.08
N ILE A 450 -35.95 21.12 -14.76
CA ILE A 450 -36.35 20.55 -13.47
C ILE A 450 -35.81 19.13 -13.41
N SER A 451 -34.98 18.87 -12.42
CA SER A 451 -34.40 17.56 -12.18
C SER A 451 -34.78 17.05 -10.80
N LEU A 452 -35.14 15.78 -10.75
CA LEU A 452 -35.59 15.10 -9.54
C LEU A 452 -34.61 13.98 -9.20
N ARG A 453 -34.18 13.95 -7.92
CA ARG A 453 -33.39 12.85 -7.36
C ARG A 453 -34.14 12.27 -6.17
N TYR A 454 -34.44 10.98 -6.24
CA TYR A 454 -35.15 10.26 -5.19
C TYR A 454 -34.24 9.22 -4.52
N GLN A 455 -34.21 9.24 -3.20
CA GLN A 455 -33.36 8.37 -2.37
C GLN A 455 -34.14 7.86 -1.18
N ASN A 456 -33.99 6.58 -0.87
CA ASN A 456 -34.57 5.92 0.30
C ASN A 456 -33.43 5.36 1.14
N SER A 457 -33.48 5.60 2.44
CA SER A 457 -32.52 5.08 3.41
C SER A 457 -33.27 4.43 4.57
N PHE A 458 -33.10 3.13 4.74
CA PHE A 458 -33.43 2.42 5.97
C PHE A 458 -32.18 2.36 6.82
N ASN A 459 -32.27 2.76 8.09
CA ASN A 459 -31.17 2.69 9.02
C ASN A 459 -31.60 1.96 10.28
N SER A 460 -30.69 1.15 10.80
CA SER A 460 -30.86 0.38 12.03
C SER A 460 -29.65 0.66 12.92
N ASP A 461 -29.89 0.88 14.20
CA ASP A 461 -28.84 1.21 15.16
C ASP A 461 -29.01 0.37 16.43
N TYR A 462 -27.90 -0.22 16.85
CA TYR A 462 -27.75 -0.95 18.10
C TYR A 462 -26.55 -0.36 18.86
N GLU A 463 -26.75 0.02 20.10
CA GLU A 463 -25.71 0.54 20.97
C GLU A 463 -25.66 -0.25 22.28
N PHE A 464 -24.50 -0.83 22.56
CA PHE A 464 -24.21 -1.53 23.80
C PHE A 464 -23.26 -0.70 24.66
N ASP A 465 -23.82 -0.07 25.69
CA ASP A 465 -23.10 0.66 26.74
C ASP A 465 -23.40 0.03 28.11
N PRO A 466 -22.55 -0.88 28.63
CA PRO A 466 -22.83 -1.57 29.89
C PRO A 466 -22.68 -0.62 31.09
N VAL A 467 -23.64 -0.65 32.02
CA VAL A 467 -23.62 0.18 33.25
C VAL A 467 -22.39 -0.13 34.11
N ARG A 468 -21.98 -1.40 34.16
CA ARG A 468 -20.79 -1.87 34.88
C ARG A 468 -19.65 -2.19 33.91
N LYS A 469 -19.01 -1.16 33.36
CA LYS A 469 -17.98 -1.27 32.32
C LYS A 469 -16.83 -2.22 32.70
N ASP A 470 -16.32 -2.11 33.92
CA ASP A 470 -15.13 -2.86 34.35
C ASP A 470 -15.42 -4.30 34.81
N SER A 471 -16.70 -4.63 35.04
CA SER A 471 -17.12 -5.95 35.54
C SER A 471 -18.22 -6.60 34.70
N ALA A 472 -18.41 -6.13 33.47
CA ALA A 472 -19.39 -6.66 32.55
C ALA A 472 -19.12 -8.14 32.27
N ARG A 473 -20.05 -9.02 32.71
CA ARG A 473 -19.97 -10.46 32.47
C ARG A 473 -20.55 -10.86 31.13
N ILE A 474 -21.45 -10.03 30.59
CA ILE A 474 -22.14 -10.24 29.32
C ILE A 474 -21.39 -9.45 28.25
N ASN A 475 -21.02 -10.13 27.17
CA ASN A 475 -20.41 -9.47 26.02
C ASN A 475 -21.47 -8.85 25.09
N TRP A 476 -21.06 -7.85 24.31
CA TRP A 476 -21.95 -7.14 23.39
C TRP A 476 -22.63 -8.05 22.36
N PHE A 477 -21.98 -9.17 21.98
CA PHE A 477 -22.48 -10.11 20.97
C PHE A 477 -23.57 -11.04 21.52
N GLU A 478 -23.55 -11.32 22.82
CA GLU A 478 -24.64 -11.97 23.53
C GLU A 478 -25.81 -11.02 23.74
N ALA A 479 -25.53 -9.79 24.19
CA ALA A 479 -26.54 -8.75 24.35
C ALA A 479 -27.24 -8.44 23.02
N LEU A 480 -26.51 -8.43 21.90
CA LEU A 480 -27.08 -8.22 20.56
C LEU A 480 -28.12 -9.29 20.19
N ARG A 481 -27.99 -10.52 20.66
CA ARG A 481 -28.89 -11.63 20.30
C ARG A 481 -30.04 -11.83 21.28
N ASP A 482 -29.90 -11.32 22.50
CA ASP A 482 -30.84 -11.54 23.59
C ASP A 482 -31.24 -10.20 24.26
N PRO A 483 -32.48 -9.71 24.01
CA PRO A 483 -32.97 -8.47 24.60
C PRO A 483 -32.96 -8.45 26.14
N THR A 484 -33.05 -9.62 26.79
CA THR A 484 -33.04 -9.70 28.25
C THR A 484 -31.64 -9.45 28.81
N LYS A 485 -30.61 -10.02 28.16
CA LYS A 485 -29.20 -9.78 28.48
C LYS A 485 -28.78 -8.35 28.18
N TYR A 486 -29.33 -7.76 27.11
CA TYR A 486 -29.16 -6.35 26.81
C TYR A 486 -29.62 -5.49 27.98
N ARG A 487 -30.90 -5.61 28.36
CA ARG A 487 -31.49 -4.84 29.47
C ARG A 487 -30.75 -5.02 30.79
N GLN A 488 -30.35 -6.24 31.13
CA GLN A 488 -29.57 -6.51 32.35
C GLN A 488 -28.20 -5.82 32.35
N SER A 489 -27.61 -5.59 31.18
CA SER A 489 -26.27 -5.01 31.03
C SER A 489 -26.29 -3.50 30.93
N THR A 490 -27.28 -2.93 30.21
CA THR A 490 -27.35 -1.51 29.85
C THR A 490 -28.37 -0.72 30.66
N ASP A 491 -29.29 -1.39 31.37
CA ASP A 491 -30.49 -0.79 31.98
C ASP A 491 -31.38 -0.05 30.96
N ASP A 492 -31.24 -0.39 29.67
CA ASP A 492 -32.02 0.17 28.57
C ASP A 492 -32.97 -0.90 27.99
N THR A 493 -34.18 -0.47 27.65
CA THR A 493 -35.20 -1.29 26.99
C THR A 493 -35.12 -1.25 25.46
N ASP A 494 -34.45 -0.25 24.90
CA ASP A 494 -34.41 0.06 23.47
C ASP A 494 -33.33 -0.73 22.75
N HIS A 495 -33.55 -2.04 22.67
CA HIS A 495 -32.59 -2.98 22.11
C HIS A 495 -32.18 -2.63 20.66
N TYR A 496 -33.13 -2.23 19.81
CA TYR A 496 -32.85 -1.78 18.45
C TYR A 496 -33.66 -0.54 18.10
N LYS A 497 -33.02 0.35 17.36
CA LYS A 497 -33.66 1.54 16.79
C LYS A 497 -33.74 1.36 15.28
N PHE A 498 -34.89 1.66 14.70
CA PHE A 498 -35.11 1.57 13.24
C PHE A 498 -35.72 2.85 12.71
N GLY A 499 -35.31 3.24 11.51
CA GLY A 499 -35.95 4.33 10.79
C GLY A 499 -35.92 4.09 9.30
N PHE A 500 -36.96 4.55 8.61
CA PHE A 500 -36.95 4.67 7.16
C PHE A 500 -37.11 6.14 6.77
N ARG A 501 -36.26 6.63 5.86
CA ARG A 501 -36.29 7.99 5.37
C ARG A 501 -36.30 8.00 3.85
N GLN A 502 -37.28 8.71 3.30
CA GLN A 502 -37.39 9.00 1.88
C GLN A 502 -36.99 10.45 1.66
N ARG A 503 -36.22 10.71 0.61
CA ARG A 503 -35.72 12.03 0.25
C ARG A 503 -35.94 12.28 -1.22
N ALA A 504 -36.70 13.32 -1.52
CA ALA A 504 -36.85 13.87 -2.85
C ALA A 504 -36.11 15.22 -2.90
N ASN A 505 -35.10 15.32 -3.75
CA ASN A 505 -34.42 16.57 -4.04
C ASN A 505 -34.84 17.05 -5.43
N LEU A 506 -35.40 18.25 -5.47
CA LEU A 506 -35.75 18.98 -6.67
C LEU A 506 -34.66 20.01 -6.93
N SER A 507 -34.13 20.07 -8.15
CA SER A 507 -33.19 21.14 -8.54
C SER A 507 -33.47 21.66 -9.92
N VAL A 508 -33.43 22.98 -10.06
CA VAL A 508 -33.52 23.70 -11.34
C VAL A 508 -32.27 24.55 -11.47
N ASN A 509 -31.39 24.15 -12.38
CA ASN A 509 -30.14 24.88 -12.63
C ASN A 509 -30.37 25.92 -13.72
N GLN A 510 -29.78 27.10 -13.57
CA GLN A 510 -29.84 28.18 -14.55
C GLN A 510 -31.28 28.53 -14.98
N ILE A 511 -32.10 28.91 -13.99
CA ILE A 511 -33.49 29.38 -14.20
C ILE A 511 -33.50 30.63 -15.08
N LEU A 512 -32.51 31.50 -14.91
CA LEU A 512 -32.30 32.66 -15.78
C LEU A 512 -31.26 32.33 -16.87
N PRO A 513 -31.54 32.61 -18.15
CA PRO A 513 -30.62 32.37 -19.26
C PRO A 513 -29.53 33.46 -19.31
N SER A 514 -28.64 33.47 -18.32
CA SER A 514 -27.48 34.38 -18.27
C SER A 514 -26.17 33.59 -18.30
N GLN A 515 -25.15 34.16 -18.95
CA GLN A 515 -23.79 33.63 -19.00
C GLN A 515 -22.93 34.10 -17.81
N PHE A 516 -23.32 35.21 -17.17
CA PHE A 516 -22.56 35.85 -16.08
C PHE A 516 -23.12 35.52 -14.70
N LEU A 517 -24.42 35.27 -14.62
CA LEU A 517 -25.12 34.99 -13.37
C LEU A 517 -25.84 33.65 -13.49
N ASN A 518 -25.43 32.68 -12.69
CA ASN A 518 -26.14 31.42 -12.57
C ASN A 518 -27.07 31.48 -11.36
N VAL A 519 -28.37 31.35 -11.63
CA VAL A 519 -29.44 31.31 -10.63
C VAL A 519 -30.02 29.90 -10.60
N SER A 520 -29.95 29.24 -9.44
CA SER A 520 -30.48 27.89 -9.25
C SER A 520 -31.43 27.81 -8.07
N LEU A 521 -32.52 27.08 -8.24
CA LEU A 521 -33.49 26.75 -7.21
C LEU A 521 -33.28 25.32 -6.78
N ASN A 522 -33.30 25.09 -5.47
CA ASN A 522 -33.27 23.76 -4.88
C ASN A 522 -34.44 23.61 -3.90
N GLY A 523 -35.07 22.44 -3.91
CA GLY A 523 -36.08 22.04 -2.95
C GLY A 523 -35.71 20.67 -2.39
N GLN A 524 -35.84 20.50 -1.10
CA GLN A 524 -35.66 19.21 -0.44
C GLN A 524 -36.93 18.86 0.32
N TYR A 525 -37.38 17.63 0.16
CA TYR A 525 -38.48 17.05 0.92
C TYR A 525 -38.00 15.73 1.53
N ASN A 526 -38.14 15.58 2.85
CA ASN A 526 -37.89 14.32 3.53
C ASN A 526 -39.19 13.81 4.19
N GLU A 527 -39.40 12.50 4.10
CA GLU A 527 -40.43 11.79 4.85
C GLU A 527 -39.77 10.69 5.68
N TYR A 528 -40.04 10.67 6.98
CA TYR A 528 -39.51 9.72 7.94
C TYR A 528 -40.63 8.80 8.41
N TRP A 529 -40.33 7.52 8.54
CA TRP A 529 -41.21 6.52 9.13
C TRP A 529 -40.50 5.88 10.32
N PHE A 530 -41.18 5.90 11.46
CA PHE A 530 -40.70 5.34 12.72
C PHE A 530 -41.68 4.29 13.24
N PRO A 531 -41.20 3.12 13.68
CA PRO A 531 -42.04 2.11 14.32
C PRO A 531 -42.33 2.40 15.79
N THR A 532 -41.60 3.34 16.38
CA THR A 532 -41.67 3.75 17.78
C THR A 532 -41.61 5.28 17.87
N THR A 533 -42.14 5.81 18.97
CA THR A 533 -42.00 7.20 19.39
C THR A 533 -41.81 7.25 20.90
N ILE A 534 -41.39 8.40 21.41
CA ILE A 534 -41.23 8.64 22.84
C ILE A 534 -42.37 9.52 23.37
N ARG A 535 -42.82 9.19 24.58
CA ARG A 535 -43.66 10.04 25.43
C ARG A 535 -42.96 10.24 26.75
N LYS A 536 -42.76 11.50 27.13
CA LYS A 536 -42.23 11.86 28.45
C LYS A 536 -43.36 12.22 29.39
N SER A 537 -43.28 11.69 30.60
CA SER A 537 -44.18 12.04 31.71
C SER A 537 -43.35 12.44 32.92
N PHE A 538 -43.87 13.34 33.74
CA PHE A 538 -43.18 13.77 34.95
C PHE A 538 -43.71 12.99 36.15
N ASN A 539 -42.83 12.32 36.87
CA ASN A 539 -43.17 11.66 38.13
C ASN A 539 -42.85 12.59 39.30
N ALA A 540 -43.90 13.05 39.98
CA ALA A 540 -43.78 13.99 41.10
C ALA A 540 -43.14 13.36 42.35
N ASP A 541 -43.24 12.03 42.54
CA ASP A 541 -42.72 11.34 43.72
C ASP A 541 -41.20 11.17 43.66
N SER A 542 -40.65 10.95 42.46
CA SER A 542 -39.20 10.83 42.23
C SER A 542 -38.54 12.12 41.71
N ASN A 543 -39.32 13.17 41.46
CA ASN A 543 -38.89 14.41 40.81
C ASN A 543 -38.08 14.18 39.52
N GLN A 544 -38.50 13.20 38.71
CA GLN A 544 -37.81 12.79 37.49
C GLN A 544 -38.77 12.72 36.30
N VAL A 545 -38.25 13.07 35.12
CA VAL A 545 -38.94 12.84 33.85
C VAL A 545 -38.71 11.39 33.44
N VAL A 546 -39.79 10.65 33.28
CA VAL A 546 -39.80 9.24 32.87
C VAL A 546 -40.14 9.16 31.39
N ASP A 547 -39.28 8.48 30.65
CA ASP A 547 -39.45 8.23 29.22
C ASP A 547 -40.22 6.92 29.01
N GLN A 548 -41.29 6.99 28.24
CA GLN A 548 -42.10 5.84 27.83
C GLN A 548 -42.03 5.68 26.31
N GLN A 549 -41.51 4.52 25.87
CA GLN A 549 -41.54 4.16 24.47
C GLN A 549 -42.96 3.73 24.06
N VAL A 550 -43.50 4.37 23.03
CA VAL A 550 -44.80 4.06 22.43
C VAL A 550 -44.56 3.38 21.10
N ARG A 551 -44.94 2.10 21.00
CA ARG A 551 -44.85 1.32 19.76
C ARG A 551 -46.04 1.65 18.86
N GLY A 552 -45.77 2.03 17.62
CA GLY A 552 -46.77 2.40 16.64
C GLY A 552 -46.14 3.10 15.44
N PHE A 553 -46.68 2.87 14.25
CA PHE A 553 -46.20 3.52 13.03
C PHE A 553 -46.52 5.01 13.05
N THR A 554 -45.48 5.85 13.02
CA THR A 554 -45.62 7.31 12.95
C THR A 554 -44.79 7.84 11.79
N SER A 555 -45.37 8.74 10.99
CA SER A 555 -44.68 9.42 9.90
C SER A 555 -44.44 10.89 10.20
N ALA A 556 -43.27 11.41 9.84
CA ALA A 556 -42.94 12.82 9.94
C ALA A 556 -42.41 13.35 8.61
N ARG A 557 -42.62 14.63 8.31
CA ARG A 557 -42.22 15.27 7.05
C ARG A 557 -41.50 16.57 7.34
N ASP A 558 -40.41 16.80 6.64
CA ASP A 558 -39.74 18.10 6.60
C ASP A 558 -39.46 18.52 5.15
N PHE A 559 -39.29 19.82 4.95
CA PHE A 559 -38.91 20.37 3.67
C PHE A 559 -38.17 21.68 3.81
N SER A 560 -37.34 21.98 2.81
CA SER A 560 -36.63 23.24 2.70
C SER A 560 -36.55 23.68 1.24
N ALA A 561 -36.44 24.98 1.03
CA ALA A 561 -36.24 25.57 -0.28
C ALA A 561 -35.04 26.52 -0.24
N GLY A 562 -34.27 26.56 -1.32
CA GLY A 562 -33.12 27.42 -1.46
C GLY A 562 -33.03 28.04 -2.86
N LEU A 563 -32.55 29.27 -2.91
CA LEU A 563 -32.25 30.00 -4.14
C LEU A 563 -30.80 30.47 -4.07
N SER A 564 -29.96 30.05 -5.00
CA SER A 564 -28.55 30.43 -5.02
C SER A 564 -28.17 31.18 -6.29
N PHE A 565 -27.34 32.20 -6.09
CA PHE A 565 -26.79 33.08 -7.10
C PHE A 565 -25.28 32.93 -7.08
N THR A 566 -24.70 32.56 -8.23
CA THR A 566 -23.26 32.39 -8.38
C THR A 566 -22.76 33.14 -9.60
N THR A 567 -21.60 33.78 -9.47
CA THR A 567 -20.90 34.42 -10.59
C THR A 567 -19.40 34.17 -10.45
N THR A 568 -18.65 34.40 -11.53
CA THR A 568 -17.19 34.30 -11.53
C THR A 568 -16.62 35.54 -12.19
N VAL A 569 -15.75 36.24 -11.45
CA VAL A 569 -15.06 37.45 -11.90
C VAL A 569 -13.57 37.14 -12.04
N TYR A 570 -13.00 37.46 -13.19
CA TYR A 570 -11.58 37.26 -13.46
C TYR A 570 -10.85 38.61 -13.43
N GLY A 571 -9.85 38.74 -12.57
CA GLY A 571 -8.89 39.84 -12.57
C GLY A 571 -7.53 39.36 -13.08
N ILE A 572 -6.96 40.05 -14.07
CA ILE A 572 -5.63 39.74 -14.61
C ILE A 572 -4.77 40.99 -14.45
N MET A 573 -3.62 40.85 -13.78
CA MET A 573 -2.62 41.89 -13.63
C MET A 573 -1.34 41.44 -14.33
N ASN A 574 -0.94 42.16 -15.38
CA ASN A 574 0.34 41.89 -16.02
C ASN A 574 1.45 42.58 -15.23
N ALA A 575 2.43 41.81 -14.75
CA ALA A 575 3.55 42.29 -13.97
C ALA A 575 4.79 41.49 -14.39
N ASN A 576 5.67 42.13 -15.14
CA ASN A 576 6.90 41.52 -15.65
C ASN A 576 8.02 41.61 -14.61
N ILE A 577 7.89 40.86 -13.52
CA ILE A 577 8.86 40.81 -12.42
C ILE A 577 9.74 39.56 -12.61
N GLY A 578 10.92 39.76 -13.21
CA GLY A 578 11.84 38.67 -13.53
C GLY A 578 11.23 37.66 -14.49
N ASN A 579 11.10 36.41 -14.07
CA ASN A 579 10.47 35.34 -14.86
C ASN A 579 8.94 35.29 -14.70
N ILE A 580 8.33 36.14 -13.89
CA ILE A 580 6.87 36.22 -13.73
C ILE A 580 6.35 37.27 -14.72
N THR A 581 5.25 36.96 -15.42
CA THR A 581 4.66 37.82 -16.47
C THR A 581 3.27 38.34 -16.10
N SER A 582 2.46 37.54 -15.43
CA SER A 582 1.13 37.96 -15.00
C SER A 582 0.67 37.24 -13.75
N PHE A 583 -0.24 37.88 -13.03
CA PHE A 583 -1.02 37.31 -11.94
C PHE A 583 -2.48 37.27 -12.35
N ARG A 584 -3.16 36.17 -12.04
CA ARG A 584 -4.61 36.02 -12.23
C ARG A 584 -5.26 35.77 -10.88
N HIS A 585 -6.28 36.55 -10.56
CA HIS A 585 -7.17 36.34 -9.43
C HIS A 585 -8.55 35.98 -9.97
N THR A 586 -9.04 34.80 -9.62
CA THR A 586 -10.42 34.40 -9.92
C THR A 586 -11.25 34.52 -8.64
N LEU A 587 -12.22 35.43 -8.66
CA LEU A 587 -13.16 35.69 -7.57
C LEU A 587 -14.49 35.00 -7.88
N ARG A 588 -14.98 34.17 -6.96
CA ARG A 588 -16.22 33.41 -7.08
C ARG A 588 -17.16 33.77 -5.93
N PRO A 589 -17.90 34.89 -6.03
CA PRO A 589 -18.89 35.21 -5.03
C PRO A 589 -20.13 34.33 -5.21
N GLN A 590 -20.70 33.90 -4.08
CA GLN A 590 -21.91 33.11 -3.99
C GLN A 590 -22.83 33.69 -2.93
N PHE A 591 -24.10 33.85 -3.30
CA PHE A 591 -25.17 34.26 -2.40
C PHE A 591 -26.25 33.18 -2.39
N SER A 592 -26.79 32.85 -1.24
CA SER A 592 -27.84 31.83 -1.10
C SER A 592 -28.92 32.29 -0.13
N LEU A 593 -30.18 32.14 -0.53
CA LEU A 593 -31.35 32.28 0.32
C LEU A 593 -31.82 30.89 0.68
N ASN A 594 -31.96 30.59 1.95
CA ASN A 594 -32.47 29.30 2.41
C ASN A 594 -33.66 29.52 3.35
N TYR A 595 -34.73 28.78 3.11
CA TYR A 595 -35.94 28.78 3.91
C TYR A 595 -36.27 27.38 4.41
N ARG A 596 -36.54 27.28 5.71
CA ARG A 596 -37.10 26.09 6.34
C ARG A 596 -38.19 26.53 7.33
N PRO A 597 -39.41 26.00 7.24
CA PRO A 597 -40.45 26.25 8.24
C PRO A 597 -40.06 25.75 9.64
N ASP A 598 -40.80 26.22 10.63
CA ASP A 598 -40.72 25.70 11.99
C ASP A 598 -41.56 24.42 12.16
N PHE A 599 -40.88 23.29 12.33
CA PHE A 599 -41.50 22.00 12.54
C PHE A 599 -41.84 21.70 14.01
N SER A 600 -41.50 22.58 14.96
CA SER A 600 -41.96 22.47 16.36
C SER A 600 -43.34 23.07 16.62
N SER A 601 -43.90 23.82 15.66
CA SER A 601 -45.27 24.33 15.79
C SER A 601 -46.29 23.20 15.98
N ASP A 602 -47.29 23.45 16.83
CA ASP A 602 -48.34 22.49 17.20
C ASP A 602 -49.09 21.91 15.98
N TYR A 603 -49.13 22.65 14.87
CA TYR A 603 -49.71 22.21 13.60
C TYR A 603 -49.16 20.86 13.11
N TRP A 604 -47.85 20.62 13.30
CA TRP A 604 -47.21 19.38 12.86
C TRP A 604 -47.33 18.23 13.86
N GLY A 605 -47.50 18.55 15.15
CA GLY A 605 -47.61 17.54 16.22
C GLY A 605 -46.33 16.72 16.49
N TYR A 606 -45.18 17.18 16.01
CA TYR A 606 -43.88 16.50 16.20
C TYR A 606 -43.23 16.80 17.55
N TYR A 607 -43.57 17.94 18.15
CA TYR A 607 -43.04 18.38 19.43
C TYR A 607 -44.12 18.37 20.51
N ARG A 608 -43.71 18.13 21.75
CA ARG A 608 -44.58 18.14 22.93
C ARG A 608 -43.83 18.76 24.10
N THR A 609 -44.57 19.25 25.09
CA THR A 609 -44.00 19.77 26.33
C THR A 609 -44.18 18.78 27.47
N VAL A 610 -43.18 18.68 28.34
CA VAL A 610 -43.23 17.90 29.59
C VAL A 610 -42.80 18.79 30.74
N GLN A 611 -43.46 18.65 31.89
CA GLN A 611 -43.04 19.31 33.13
C GLN A 611 -41.69 18.74 33.60
N THR A 612 -40.81 19.59 34.11
CA THR A 612 -39.46 19.18 34.55
C THR A 612 -39.24 19.29 36.06
N ASP A 613 -40.05 20.07 36.77
CA ASP A 613 -39.94 20.26 38.22
C ASP A 613 -41.30 20.66 38.80
N THR A 614 -41.48 20.42 40.09
CA THR A 614 -42.63 20.86 40.91
C THR A 614 -42.48 22.30 41.40
N THR A 615 -41.25 22.83 41.43
CA THR A 615 -40.96 24.19 41.90
C THR A 615 -41.44 25.22 40.88
N ARG A 616 -42.45 26.03 41.26
CA ARG A 616 -42.96 27.09 40.39
C ARG A 616 -41.88 28.12 40.10
N LYS A 617 -41.79 28.54 38.84
CA LYS A 617 -41.02 29.71 38.44
C LYS A 617 -41.59 30.97 39.13
N PRO A 618 -40.81 32.06 39.22
CA PRO A 618 -41.28 33.34 39.77
C PRO A 618 -42.52 33.92 39.08
N ASP A 619 -42.83 33.48 37.85
CA ASP A 619 -44.03 33.83 37.07
C ASP A 619 -45.26 32.97 37.40
N GLY A 620 -45.17 32.04 38.36
CA GLY A 620 -46.25 31.16 38.78
C GLY A 620 -46.45 29.91 37.91
N THR A 621 -45.72 29.75 36.81
CA THR A 621 -45.79 28.58 35.92
C THR A 621 -44.91 27.43 36.41
N LEU A 622 -45.33 26.20 36.12
CA LEU A 622 -44.48 25.03 36.34
C LEU A 622 -43.45 24.98 35.21
N PRO A 623 -42.16 24.73 35.52
CA PRO A 623 -41.14 24.63 34.50
C PRO A 623 -41.43 23.43 33.58
N SER A 624 -41.49 23.71 32.29
CA SER A 624 -41.68 22.72 31.23
C SER A 624 -40.55 22.78 30.21
N ARG A 625 -40.28 21.63 29.57
CA ARG A 625 -39.32 21.46 28.49
C ARG A 625 -40.02 20.90 27.27
N GLU A 626 -39.73 21.48 26.11
CA GLU A 626 -40.16 20.95 24.82
C GLU A 626 -39.23 19.81 24.39
N TYR A 627 -39.80 18.74 23.83
CA TYR A 627 -39.08 17.59 23.31
C TYR A 627 -39.71 17.09 22.00
N SER A 628 -38.88 16.55 21.10
CA SER A 628 -39.36 15.89 19.89
C SER A 628 -39.81 14.48 20.23
N ILE A 629 -40.96 14.05 19.71
CA ILE A 629 -41.45 12.68 19.89
C ILE A 629 -40.57 11.64 19.17
N PHE A 630 -39.60 12.09 18.37
CA PHE A 630 -38.64 11.27 17.61
C PHE A 630 -37.20 11.39 18.14
N GLU A 631 -36.94 12.09 19.25
CA GLU A 631 -35.57 12.41 19.68
C GLU A 631 -34.67 11.18 19.92
N ASN A 632 -35.27 10.03 20.29
CA ASN A 632 -34.56 8.78 20.55
C ASN A 632 -34.52 7.83 19.33
N GLU A 633 -35.06 8.26 18.18
CA GLU A 633 -35.10 7.47 16.94
C GLU A 633 -33.86 7.70 16.07
N VAL A 634 -33.57 6.76 15.16
CA VAL A 634 -32.32 6.74 14.35
C VAL A 634 -32.09 8.03 13.54
N PHE A 635 -33.16 8.70 13.09
CA PHE A 635 -33.07 9.93 12.30
C PHE A 635 -33.43 11.21 13.09
N SER A 636 -33.76 11.11 14.38
CA SER A 636 -34.22 12.20 15.26
C SER A 636 -35.42 13.05 14.79
N GLY A 637 -35.94 12.79 13.58
CA GLY A 637 -37.08 13.47 12.98
C GLY A 637 -36.80 14.91 12.52
N PRO A 638 -37.87 15.63 12.11
CA PRO A 638 -37.82 17.05 11.78
C PRO A 638 -37.30 17.89 12.95
N GLN A 639 -36.45 18.87 12.64
CA GLN A 639 -35.81 19.72 13.63
C GLN A 639 -36.68 20.94 13.97
N ALA A 640 -36.62 21.41 15.22
CA ALA A 640 -37.28 22.63 15.68
C ALA A 640 -36.66 23.89 15.07
N GLY A 641 -37.44 24.96 15.05
CA GLY A 641 -37.02 26.30 14.68
C GLY A 641 -37.22 26.60 13.20
N GLU A 642 -37.69 27.82 12.94
CA GLU A 642 -37.71 28.42 11.61
C GLU A 642 -36.29 28.83 11.18
N GLN A 643 -35.96 28.62 9.91
CA GLN A 643 -34.73 29.12 9.31
C GLN A 643 -35.06 30.01 8.12
N ARG A 644 -34.62 31.27 8.19
CA ARG A 644 -34.64 32.23 7.08
C ARG A 644 -33.25 32.80 6.96
N SER A 645 -32.36 32.11 6.25
CA SER A 645 -30.94 32.49 6.24
C SER A 645 -30.45 32.94 4.88
N VAL A 646 -29.72 34.05 4.88
CA VAL A 646 -28.90 34.52 3.76
C VAL A 646 -27.46 34.04 3.99
N GLY A 647 -26.97 33.14 3.15
CA GLY A 647 -25.55 32.75 3.10
C GLY A 647 -24.79 33.57 2.08
N PHE A 648 -23.61 34.04 2.46
CA PHE A 648 -22.67 34.70 1.55
C PHE A 648 -21.30 34.03 1.63
N GLY A 649 -20.73 33.76 0.46
CA GLY A 649 -19.46 33.06 0.31
C GLY A 649 -18.62 33.73 -0.76
N ILE A 650 -17.32 33.81 -0.54
CA ILE A 650 -16.36 34.31 -1.53
C ILE A 650 -15.24 33.29 -1.66
N GLY A 651 -15.15 32.65 -2.82
CA GLY A 651 -14.02 31.80 -3.20
C GLY A 651 -12.98 32.60 -3.98
N ASN A 652 -11.72 32.43 -3.62
CA ASN A 652 -10.59 33.09 -4.28
C ASN A 652 -9.59 32.06 -4.79
N VAL A 653 -9.13 32.23 -6.03
CA VAL A 653 -8.04 31.44 -6.62
C VAL A 653 -6.98 32.41 -7.11
N PHE A 654 -5.72 32.19 -6.75
CA PHE A 654 -4.59 33.03 -7.17
C PHE A 654 -3.58 32.21 -7.96
N GLU A 655 -3.31 32.66 -9.18
CA GLU A 655 -2.40 32.04 -10.13
C GLU A 655 -1.36 33.05 -10.60
N MET A 656 -0.15 32.55 -10.87
CA MET A 656 0.90 33.33 -11.52
C MET A 656 1.35 32.63 -12.79
N LYS A 657 1.70 33.41 -13.82
CA LYS A 657 2.28 32.91 -15.05
C LYS A 657 3.78 33.19 -15.04
N LYS A 658 4.58 32.13 -15.00
CA LYS A 658 6.03 32.17 -15.14
C LYS A 658 6.44 31.84 -16.57
N VAL A 659 7.48 32.50 -17.05
CA VAL A 659 8.12 32.24 -18.34
C VAL A 659 9.60 31.97 -18.08
N SER A 660 10.08 30.82 -18.53
CA SER A 660 11.51 30.50 -18.58
C SER A 660 11.93 30.32 -20.03
N ARG A 661 13.15 30.76 -20.37
CA ARG A 661 13.77 30.46 -21.67
C ARG A 661 14.83 29.40 -21.48
N ASP A 662 14.83 28.38 -22.33
CA ASP A 662 15.89 27.37 -22.35
C ASP A 662 17.17 27.91 -23.03
N SER A 663 18.30 27.20 -22.92
CA SER A 663 19.59 27.54 -23.54
C SER A 663 19.54 27.60 -25.08
N THR A 664 18.49 27.05 -25.70
CA THR A 664 18.19 27.14 -27.14
C THR A 664 17.32 28.36 -27.50
N GLY A 665 16.87 29.14 -26.52
CA GLY A 665 15.99 30.30 -26.71
C GLY A 665 14.49 29.98 -26.69
N GLU A 666 14.10 28.71 -26.57
CA GLU A 666 12.69 28.29 -26.52
C GLU A 666 11.98 28.83 -25.26
N LYS A 667 10.79 29.41 -25.45
CA LYS A 667 9.98 30.01 -24.39
C LYS A 667 9.04 28.97 -23.79
N LYS A 668 9.27 28.59 -22.53
CA LYS A 668 8.37 27.75 -21.75
C LYS A 668 7.52 28.62 -20.82
N GLU A 669 6.21 28.55 -20.97
CA GLU A 669 5.24 29.23 -20.12
C GLU A 669 4.59 28.24 -19.16
N GLU A 670 4.55 28.57 -17.87
CA GLU A 670 4.00 27.73 -16.81
C GLU A 670 3.05 28.57 -15.94
N VAL A 671 1.81 28.09 -15.76
CA VAL A 671 0.85 28.70 -14.83
C VAL A 671 0.92 27.94 -13.52
N VAL A 672 1.33 28.61 -12.45
CA VAL A 672 1.46 28.06 -11.11
C VAL A 672 0.34 28.61 -10.24
N ARG A 673 -0.40 27.71 -9.57
CA ARG A 673 -1.40 28.09 -8.56
C ARG A 673 -0.69 28.37 -7.24
N LEU A 674 -0.77 29.61 -6.79
CA LEU A 674 -0.24 30.02 -5.49
C LEU A 674 -1.24 29.68 -4.39
N ILE A 675 -2.53 29.90 -4.67
CA ILE A 675 -3.64 29.53 -3.80
C ILE A 675 -4.66 28.83 -4.68
N ASP A 676 -4.88 27.55 -4.44
CA ASP A 676 -5.86 26.75 -5.17
C ASP A 676 -7.29 27.15 -4.78
N GLN A 677 -7.50 27.42 -3.50
CA GLN A 677 -8.78 27.84 -2.98
C GLN A 677 -8.62 28.59 -1.66
N PHE A 678 -9.15 29.80 -1.59
CA PHE A 678 -9.36 30.52 -0.34
C PHE A 678 -10.82 30.96 -0.23
N ASN A 679 -11.59 30.20 0.56
CA ASN A 679 -13.00 30.45 0.77
C ASN A 679 -13.22 31.20 2.07
N ILE A 680 -14.12 32.18 2.03
CA ILE A 680 -14.63 32.89 3.19
C ILE A 680 -16.14 32.77 3.15
N ASN A 681 -16.75 32.17 4.18
CA ASN A 681 -18.19 31.93 4.24
C ASN A 681 -18.77 32.40 5.58
N SER A 682 -19.95 33.01 5.54
CA SER A 682 -20.78 33.28 6.72
C SER A 682 -22.25 33.36 6.28
N SER A 683 -23.16 33.42 7.24
CA SER A 683 -24.60 33.44 6.99
C SER A 683 -25.32 34.26 8.04
N TYR A 684 -26.41 34.90 7.67
CA TYR A 684 -27.28 35.65 8.58
C TYR A 684 -28.65 35.00 8.62
N ASN A 685 -29.11 34.53 9.79
CA ASN A 685 -30.44 33.95 9.99
C ASN A 685 -31.41 34.99 10.57
N PHE A 686 -32.38 35.42 9.77
CA PHE A 686 -33.41 36.39 10.17
C PHE A 686 -34.42 35.83 11.15
N ALA A 687 -34.57 34.50 11.21
CA ALA A 687 -35.52 33.82 12.09
C ALA A 687 -34.95 33.51 13.49
N ALA A 688 -33.66 33.74 13.74
CA ALA A 688 -33.06 33.48 15.06
C ALA A 688 -33.36 34.62 16.05
N ASP A 689 -33.67 34.29 17.30
CA ASP A 689 -33.94 35.28 18.35
C ASP A 689 -32.69 36.07 18.78
N SER A 690 -31.51 35.44 18.73
CA SER A 690 -30.22 36.05 19.07
C SER A 690 -29.09 35.43 18.23
N LEU A 691 -27.92 36.08 18.17
CA LEU A 691 -26.74 35.59 17.46
C LEU A 691 -27.01 35.33 15.97
N LYS A 692 -27.76 36.23 15.33
CA LYS A 692 -28.26 36.11 13.95
C LYS A 692 -27.15 35.91 12.90
N LEU A 693 -25.95 36.46 13.12
CA LEU A 693 -24.81 36.33 12.21
C LEU A 693 -23.94 35.13 12.59
N ALA A 694 -23.90 34.11 11.75
CA ALA A 694 -23.04 32.95 11.96
C ALA A 694 -21.54 33.31 11.93
N ASN A 695 -20.73 32.47 12.59
CA ASN A 695 -19.27 32.61 12.56
C ASN A 695 -18.72 32.68 11.13
N LEU A 696 -17.61 33.40 10.96
CA LEU A 696 -16.86 33.46 9.72
C LEU A 696 -15.97 32.21 9.60
N GLN A 697 -16.26 31.36 8.63
CA GLN A 697 -15.44 30.20 8.30
C GLN A 697 -14.50 30.57 7.15
N THR A 698 -13.21 30.29 7.33
CA THR A 698 -12.20 30.51 6.29
C THR A 698 -11.43 29.22 6.04
N ASN A 699 -11.31 28.83 4.78
CA ASN A 699 -10.58 27.63 4.37
C ASN A 699 -9.57 28.01 3.29
N LEU A 700 -8.32 27.59 3.45
CA LEU A 700 -7.21 27.84 2.54
C LEU A 700 -6.61 26.51 2.09
N THR A 701 -6.49 26.30 0.79
CA THR A 701 -5.69 25.23 0.18
C THR A 701 -4.71 25.86 -0.80
N ALA A 702 -3.43 25.53 -0.68
CA ALA A 702 -2.37 26.11 -1.49
C ALA A 702 -1.28 25.08 -1.82
N SER A 703 -0.99 24.93 -3.11
CA SER A 703 0.06 24.06 -3.66
C SER A 703 1.22 24.90 -4.22
N ILE A 704 1.87 25.69 -3.36
CA ILE A 704 2.79 26.77 -3.74
C ILE A 704 4.02 26.25 -4.51
N LEU A 705 4.49 25.06 -4.17
CA LEU A 705 5.65 24.40 -4.78
C LEU A 705 5.30 22.94 -5.10
N PRO A 706 5.90 22.33 -6.14
CA PRO A 706 5.71 20.91 -6.41
C PRO A 706 6.02 20.06 -5.17
N GLY A 707 5.02 19.29 -4.74
CA GLY A 707 5.11 18.43 -3.56
C GLY A 707 4.86 19.11 -2.21
N LEU A 708 4.61 20.43 -2.15
CA LEU A 708 4.19 21.16 -0.95
C LEU A 708 2.70 21.49 -1.01
N ASP A 709 1.91 20.85 -0.15
CA ASP A 709 0.49 21.16 0.04
C ASP A 709 0.27 21.78 1.42
N ILE A 710 -0.41 22.92 1.46
CA ILE A 710 -0.81 23.60 2.69
C ILE A 710 -2.33 23.63 2.74
N ARG A 711 -2.91 23.17 3.85
CA ARG A 711 -4.33 23.29 4.17
C ARG A 711 -4.47 24.03 5.49
N ALA A 712 -5.25 25.09 5.54
CA ALA A 712 -5.54 25.81 6.76
C ALA A 712 -7.03 26.13 6.88
N ASP A 713 -7.57 25.97 8.08
CA ASP A 713 -8.97 26.24 8.41
C ASP A 713 -8.98 27.15 9.64
N ALA A 714 -9.77 28.20 9.59
CA ALA A 714 -9.96 29.10 10.71
C ALA A 714 -11.44 29.47 10.86
N ASN A 715 -11.87 29.66 12.10
CA ASN A 715 -13.25 30.03 12.42
C ASN A 715 -13.25 31.23 13.34
N PHE A 716 -13.97 32.29 12.98
CA PHE A 716 -14.04 33.53 13.76
C PHE A 716 -15.46 33.82 14.25
N ASN A 717 -15.56 34.22 15.51
CA ASN A 717 -16.81 34.62 16.14
C ASN A 717 -16.92 36.14 16.20
N PHE A 718 -18.02 36.70 15.70
CA PHE A 718 -18.26 38.15 15.71
C PHE A 718 -18.78 38.68 17.05
N TYR A 719 -19.26 37.80 17.92
CA TYR A 719 -19.92 38.15 19.17
C TYR A 719 -18.96 38.15 20.36
N GLN A 720 -19.31 38.91 21.40
CA GLN A 720 -18.62 38.89 22.69
C GLN A 720 -19.02 37.63 23.49
N ARG A 721 -18.29 37.38 24.59
CA ARG A 721 -18.61 36.31 25.55
C ARG A 721 -18.73 36.89 26.95
N ASN A 722 -19.64 36.32 27.76
CA ASN A 722 -19.75 36.65 29.17
C ASN A 722 -18.63 35.97 30.01
N ALA A 723 -18.60 36.24 31.32
CA ALA A 723 -17.64 35.66 32.26
C ALA A 723 -17.73 34.12 32.36
N GLN A 724 -18.82 33.52 31.89
CA GLN A 724 -19.04 32.07 31.84
C GLN A 724 -18.69 31.48 30.46
N GLY A 725 -18.19 32.28 29.51
CA GLY A 725 -17.77 31.81 28.18
C GLY A 725 -18.87 31.72 27.12
N GLN A 726 -20.12 32.04 27.49
CA GLN A 726 -21.27 31.99 26.60
C GLN A 726 -21.31 33.23 25.71
N LYS A 727 -21.69 33.06 24.45
CA LYS A 727 -21.82 34.18 23.51
C LYS A 727 -22.98 35.08 23.92
N ILE A 728 -22.76 36.38 23.87
CA ILE A 728 -23.79 37.41 24.07
C ILE A 728 -24.06 38.11 22.74
N ASP A 729 -25.29 38.54 22.49
CA ASP A 729 -25.70 39.19 21.23
C ASP A 729 -25.20 40.64 21.11
N HIS A 730 -23.95 40.86 21.47
CA HIS A 730 -23.21 42.10 21.29
C HIS A 730 -22.01 41.84 20.40
N PHE A 731 -21.91 42.59 19.31
CA PHE A 731 -20.76 42.48 18.40
C PHE A 731 -19.47 42.91 19.10
N ARG A 732 -18.39 42.19 18.86
CA ARG A 732 -17.08 42.45 19.46
C ARG A 732 -16.46 43.77 19.00
N ILE A 733 -16.81 44.21 17.80
CA ILE A 733 -16.37 45.49 17.23
C ILE A 733 -16.88 46.71 18.03
N SER A 734 -17.99 46.59 18.77
CA SER A 734 -18.56 47.73 19.50
C SER A 734 -17.70 48.16 20.69
N ASN A 735 -17.04 47.20 21.36
CA ASN A 735 -16.31 47.43 22.60
C ASN A 735 -14.80 47.19 22.44
N SER A 736 -14.33 46.75 21.27
CA SER A 736 -12.92 46.48 21.01
C SER A 736 -12.55 46.79 19.56
N ARG A 737 -11.26 47.09 19.30
CA ARG A 737 -10.74 47.25 17.93
C ARG A 737 -10.64 45.93 17.13
N GLN A 738 -11.13 44.82 17.67
CA GLN A 738 -11.06 43.49 17.04
C GLN A 738 -12.40 43.16 16.36
N LEU A 739 -12.36 42.92 15.05
CA LEU A 739 -13.55 42.60 14.24
C LEU A 739 -14.19 41.27 14.64
N ALA A 740 -13.38 40.26 14.97
CA ALA A 740 -13.84 38.94 15.33
C ALA A 740 -12.81 38.21 16.21
N GLU A 741 -13.27 37.24 17.00
CA GLU A 741 -12.46 36.37 17.84
C GLU A 741 -12.15 35.05 17.11
N LEU A 742 -10.87 34.70 16.99
CA LEU A 742 -10.50 33.38 16.48
C LEU A 742 -10.94 32.31 17.50
N THR A 743 -11.79 31.37 17.06
CA THR A 743 -12.33 30.28 17.89
C THR A 743 -11.63 28.95 17.64
N SER A 744 -11.21 28.70 16.41
CA SER A 744 -10.40 27.54 16.06
C SER A 744 -9.50 27.86 14.88
N PHE A 745 -8.32 27.28 14.87
CA PHE A 745 -7.37 27.33 13.78
C PHE A 745 -6.67 25.98 13.65
N SER A 746 -6.71 25.40 12.46
CA SER A 746 -5.93 24.21 12.12
C SER A 746 -5.14 24.46 10.86
N THR A 747 -3.90 24.00 10.81
CA THR A 747 -3.10 23.96 9.59
C THR A 747 -2.39 22.63 9.47
N GLY A 748 -2.41 22.07 8.27
CA GLY A 748 -1.72 20.86 7.87
C GLY A 748 -0.86 21.17 6.66
N THR A 749 0.45 20.95 6.79
CA THR A 749 1.40 21.12 5.70
C THR A 749 2.04 19.79 5.39
N SER A 750 1.87 19.27 4.17
CA SER A 750 2.57 18.09 3.69
C SER A 750 3.59 18.50 2.64
N TYR A 751 4.84 18.13 2.85
CA TYR A 751 5.92 18.31 1.88
C TYR A 751 6.49 16.95 1.52
N SER A 752 6.44 16.56 0.25
CA SER A 752 7.03 15.32 -0.23
C SER A 752 7.97 15.60 -1.38
N VAL A 753 9.18 15.06 -1.28
CA VAL A 753 10.19 15.23 -2.32
C VAL A 753 10.80 13.88 -2.63
N LYS A 754 10.99 13.63 -3.92
CA LYS A 754 11.83 12.55 -4.43
C LYS A 754 12.97 13.19 -5.21
N LEU A 755 14.10 13.39 -4.55
CA LEU A 755 15.33 13.83 -5.19
C LEU A 755 16.02 12.57 -5.72
N GLY A 756 15.99 12.29 -7.04
CA GLY A 756 16.58 11.01 -7.45
C GLY A 756 16.44 10.44 -8.84
N GLU A 757 15.70 11.03 -9.80
CA GLU A 757 15.90 10.60 -11.20
C GLU A 757 17.30 11.04 -11.71
N GLN A 758 17.86 12.11 -11.11
CA GLN A 758 19.24 12.56 -11.35
C GLN A 758 20.16 12.58 -10.11
N GLY A 759 19.64 12.36 -8.89
CA GLY A 759 20.45 12.21 -7.66
C GLY A 759 21.16 13.50 -7.20
N LEU A 760 21.76 13.48 -6.00
CA LEU A 760 22.87 14.40 -5.67
C LEU A 760 24.06 13.90 -6.50
N GLN A 761 24.39 14.59 -7.59
CA GLN A 761 25.63 14.33 -8.29
C GLN A 761 26.77 14.82 -7.40
N ALA A 762 27.81 13.99 -7.23
CA ALA A 762 29.10 14.56 -6.87
C ALA A 762 29.44 15.61 -7.93
N ASP A 763 30.02 16.74 -7.53
CA ASP A 763 30.46 17.73 -8.51
C ASP A 763 31.64 17.12 -9.30
N ASP A 764 31.32 16.41 -10.37
CA ASP A 764 32.29 15.80 -11.29
C ASP A 764 32.92 16.86 -12.22
N ARG A 765 32.67 18.15 -11.99
CA ARG A 765 33.39 19.21 -12.69
C ARG A 765 34.85 19.16 -12.22
N PRO A 766 35.83 18.96 -13.14
CA PRO A 766 37.23 19.04 -12.76
C PRO A 766 37.48 20.42 -12.16
N ASN A 767 37.97 20.46 -10.91
CA ASN A 767 38.40 21.72 -10.31
C ASN A 767 39.69 22.15 -11.04
N TYR A 768 39.58 23.12 -11.95
CA TYR A 768 40.72 23.65 -12.69
C TYR A 768 41.48 24.63 -11.80
N PRO A 769 42.70 24.33 -11.35
CA PRO A 769 43.51 25.33 -10.65
C PRO A 769 43.74 26.53 -11.57
N LYS A 770 43.71 27.75 -11.01
CA LYS A 770 43.91 29.01 -11.77
C LYS A 770 45.18 29.02 -12.64
N ASN A 771 46.18 28.22 -12.28
CA ASN A 771 47.39 28.02 -13.07
C ASN A 771 47.32 26.64 -13.77
N TYR A 772 46.62 26.60 -14.89
CA TYR A 772 46.54 25.41 -15.74
C TYR A 772 47.71 25.40 -16.75
N ASN A 773 48.54 24.36 -16.69
CA ASN A 773 49.58 24.13 -17.71
C ASN A 773 48.96 23.37 -18.89
N PRO A 774 48.89 23.97 -20.10
CA PRO A 774 48.24 23.36 -21.27
C PRO A 774 48.93 22.10 -21.79
N LEU A 775 50.15 21.79 -21.33
CA LEU A 775 50.89 20.58 -21.69
C LEU A 775 50.64 19.40 -20.73
N ASN A 776 49.96 19.63 -19.59
CA ASN A 776 49.67 18.56 -18.63
C ASN A 776 48.25 17.99 -18.84
N GLN A 777 48.14 17.02 -19.76
CA GLN A 777 46.86 16.38 -20.10
C GLN A 777 46.33 15.38 -19.04
N ARG A 778 47.06 15.17 -17.93
CA ARG A 778 46.68 14.22 -16.86
C ARG A 778 45.31 14.53 -16.24
N ILE A 779 44.85 15.78 -16.33
CA ILE A 779 43.56 16.26 -15.78
C ILE A 779 42.37 15.86 -16.68
N PHE A 780 42.61 15.50 -17.95
CA PHE A 780 41.55 15.05 -18.88
C PHE A 780 41.39 13.54 -18.94
N HIS A 781 42.13 12.78 -18.13
CA HIS A 781 41.99 11.34 -18.05
C HIS A 781 40.96 11.01 -16.96
N PRO A 782 39.87 10.28 -17.25
CA PRO A 782 38.83 9.92 -16.28
C PRO A 782 39.28 8.86 -15.26
N VAL A 783 40.59 8.69 -15.07
CA VAL A 783 41.21 7.66 -14.25
C VAL A 783 42.17 8.34 -13.29
N ASP A 784 41.77 8.45 -12.02
CA ASP A 784 42.66 8.83 -10.94
C ASP A 784 43.72 7.73 -10.75
N GLN A 785 44.99 8.05 -11.01
CA GLN A 785 46.09 7.08 -10.94
C GLN A 785 46.33 6.53 -9.52
N TYR A 786 45.76 7.15 -8.48
CA TYR A 786 45.91 6.71 -7.09
C TYR A 786 44.77 5.79 -6.59
N PHE A 787 43.63 5.72 -7.31
CA PHE A 787 42.46 4.95 -6.90
C PHE A 787 41.85 4.16 -8.09
N ASN A 788 42.52 3.08 -8.50
CA ASN A 788 42.05 2.04 -9.43
C ASN A 788 41.86 2.43 -10.92
N GLN A 789 42.08 1.43 -11.78
CA GLN A 789 41.90 1.46 -13.25
C GLN A 789 40.42 1.51 -13.71
N GLN A 790 39.46 1.80 -12.83
CA GLN A 790 38.05 1.90 -13.18
C GLN A 790 37.54 3.31 -12.90
N PRO A 791 36.79 3.93 -13.82
CA PRO A 791 36.20 5.24 -13.58
C PRO A 791 35.34 5.18 -12.32
N VAL A 792 35.38 6.24 -11.51
CA VAL A 792 34.46 6.43 -10.38
C VAL A 792 33.05 6.29 -10.94
N GLN A 793 32.38 5.19 -10.59
CA GLN A 793 31.02 4.92 -11.06
C GLN A 793 30.12 6.00 -10.45
N ASP A 794 29.58 6.89 -11.29
CA ASP A 794 28.55 7.86 -10.87
C ASP A 794 27.39 7.08 -10.23
N PHE A 795 27.24 7.23 -8.91
CA PHE A 795 26.20 6.53 -8.17
C PHE A 795 25.15 7.53 -7.71
N LYS A 796 24.00 7.49 -8.38
CA LYS A 796 22.83 8.26 -7.98
C LYS A 796 22.27 7.67 -6.68
N THR A 797 22.31 8.44 -5.60
CA THR A 797 21.62 8.11 -4.35
C THR A 797 20.25 8.76 -4.33
N PRO A 798 19.17 8.08 -4.79
CA PRO A 798 17.84 8.63 -4.65
C PRO A 798 17.52 8.79 -3.17
N PHE A 799 17.10 9.99 -2.83
CA PHE A 799 16.66 10.39 -1.52
C PHE A 799 15.21 10.84 -1.62
N SER A 800 14.34 10.20 -0.85
CA SER A 800 12.96 10.65 -0.74
C SER A 800 12.62 10.86 0.71
N PHE A 801 11.90 11.93 1.00
CA PHE A 801 11.36 12.18 2.32
C PHE A 801 9.98 12.81 2.19
N SER A 802 9.14 12.58 3.19
CA SER A 802 7.87 13.27 3.33
C SER A 802 7.73 13.81 4.74
N ILE A 803 7.39 15.09 4.88
CA ILE A 803 7.17 15.77 6.15
C ILE A 803 5.72 16.19 6.21
N ASN A 804 5.06 15.84 7.30
CA ASN A 804 3.70 16.28 7.61
C ASN A 804 3.74 17.09 8.91
N LEU A 805 3.49 18.39 8.81
CA LEU A 805 3.29 19.27 9.94
C LEU A 805 1.79 19.41 10.18
N SER A 806 1.35 19.25 11.42
CA SER A 806 -0.03 19.52 11.83
C SER A 806 -0.06 20.37 13.08
N TYR A 807 -0.72 21.51 13.00
CA TYR A 807 -1.02 22.37 14.12
C TYR A 807 -2.54 22.52 14.25
N ARG A 808 -3.06 22.36 15.47
CA ARG A 808 -4.47 22.62 15.79
C ARG A 808 -4.54 23.40 17.08
N TRP A 809 -5.38 24.41 17.08
CA TRP A 809 -5.69 25.26 18.21
C TRP A 809 -7.21 25.48 18.24
N SER A 810 -7.81 25.32 19.41
CA SER A 810 -9.20 25.70 19.63
C SER A 810 -9.36 26.37 20.98
N LEU A 811 -10.10 27.49 20.98
CA LEU A 811 -10.49 28.21 22.17
C LEU A 811 -11.36 27.31 23.05
N ASN A 812 -11.03 27.22 24.34
CA ASN A 812 -11.95 26.66 25.31
C ASN A 812 -12.93 27.78 25.72
N PRO A 813 -14.26 27.59 25.57
CA PRO A 813 -15.22 28.61 25.99
C PRO A 813 -15.11 28.91 27.48
N ASN A 814 -14.78 27.93 28.32
CA ASN A 814 -14.66 28.12 29.75
C ASN A 814 -13.34 28.86 30.09
N PRO A 815 -13.40 30.09 30.64
CA PRO A 815 -12.20 30.88 30.91
C PRO A 815 -11.27 30.27 31.97
N ASN A 816 -11.78 29.33 32.78
CA ASN A 816 -11.00 28.63 33.80
C ASN A 816 -10.23 27.41 33.26
N GLN A 817 -10.39 27.08 31.98
CA GLN A 817 -9.72 25.96 31.34
C GLN A 817 -8.78 26.45 30.23
N SER A 818 -7.65 25.75 30.07
CA SER A 818 -6.71 26.07 29.01
C SER A 818 -7.28 25.71 27.64
N ASN A 819 -6.86 26.47 26.62
CA ASN A 819 -7.20 26.19 25.22
C ASN A 819 -6.57 24.87 24.78
N ASN A 820 -7.28 24.12 23.93
CA ASN A 820 -6.75 22.88 23.37
C ASN A 820 -5.74 23.22 22.26
N LYS A 821 -4.53 22.69 22.39
CA LYS A 821 -3.45 22.89 21.43
C LYS A 821 -2.76 21.56 21.13
N SER A 822 -2.53 21.29 19.86
CA SER A 822 -1.69 20.18 19.39
C SER A 822 -0.78 20.67 18.28
N ALA A 823 0.50 20.33 18.36
CA ALA A 823 1.49 20.75 17.38
C ALA A 823 2.47 19.59 17.18
N THR A 824 2.38 18.92 16.04
CA THR A 824 3.21 17.75 15.74
C THR A 824 3.80 17.85 14.35
N ILE A 825 5.06 17.46 14.21
CA ILE A 825 5.71 17.24 12.92
C ILE A 825 6.08 15.76 12.81
N ASN A 826 5.71 15.12 11.71
CA ASN A 826 6.02 13.73 11.43
C ASN A 826 6.71 13.64 10.08
N ALA A 827 7.98 13.25 10.08
CA ALA A 827 8.70 12.90 8.88
C ALA A 827 8.51 11.40 8.61
N ASN A 828 7.65 11.11 7.64
CA ASN A 828 7.32 9.76 7.22
C ASN A 828 8.18 9.37 6.01
N ASN A 829 8.47 8.08 5.86
CA ASN A 829 9.12 7.53 4.66
C ASN A 829 10.45 8.21 4.27
N ILE A 830 11.26 8.63 5.25
CA ILE A 830 12.63 9.06 4.97
C ILE A 830 13.36 7.83 4.43
N SER A 831 13.68 7.80 3.14
CA SER A 831 14.36 6.70 2.47
C SER A 831 15.60 7.25 1.79
N LEU A 832 16.76 6.79 2.24
CA LEU A 832 18.06 7.17 1.74
C LEU A 832 18.80 5.92 1.28
N LYS A 833 19.12 5.86 -0.02
CA LYS A 833 20.09 4.88 -0.52
C LYS A 833 21.49 5.38 -0.24
N LEU A 834 22.10 4.97 0.88
CA LEU A 834 23.46 5.36 1.28
C LEU A 834 24.51 4.97 0.21
N THR A 835 24.30 3.82 -0.44
CA THR A 835 25.07 3.33 -1.60
C THR A 835 24.13 2.46 -2.46
N PRO A 836 24.51 1.99 -3.67
CA PRO A 836 23.65 1.12 -4.49
C PRO A 836 23.15 -0.16 -3.77
N LYS A 837 23.88 -0.62 -2.75
CA LYS A 837 23.56 -1.84 -1.98
C LYS A 837 22.99 -1.55 -0.59
N TRP A 838 23.13 -0.34 -0.06
CA TRP A 838 22.64 0.05 1.26
C TRP A 838 21.40 0.94 1.15
N ASN A 839 20.36 0.58 1.87
CA ASN A 839 19.13 1.35 1.91
C ASN A 839 18.68 1.53 3.36
N PHE A 840 18.61 2.78 3.77
CA PHE A 840 18.18 3.22 5.09
C PHE A 840 16.79 3.84 4.97
N LYS A 841 15.87 3.39 5.81
CA LYS A 841 14.52 3.92 5.93
C LYS A 841 14.25 4.30 7.38
N THR A 842 13.66 5.46 7.61
CA THR A 842 13.23 5.86 8.95
C THR A 842 11.93 6.65 8.93
N GLN A 843 11.25 6.62 10.07
CA GLN A 843 10.15 7.53 10.40
C GLN A 843 10.45 8.16 11.76
N ILE A 844 10.30 9.47 11.84
CA ILE A 844 10.53 10.23 13.08
C ILE A 844 9.44 11.28 13.22
N GLY A 845 9.10 11.65 14.45
CA GLY A 845 8.24 12.79 14.68
C GLY A 845 8.50 13.45 16.02
N TYR A 846 7.94 14.64 16.19
CA TYR A 846 8.12 15.47 17.37
C TYR A 846 6.81 16.18 17.73
N ASP A 847 6.45 16.11 19.00
CA ASP A 847 5.33 16.85 19.60
C ASP A 847 5.87 18.10 20.30
N PHE A 848 5.59 19.27 19.73
CA PHE A 848 6.04 20.56 20.25
C PHE A 848 5.35 20.98 21.55
N ILE A 849 4.16 20.42 21.84
CA ILE A 849 3.42 20.72 23.08
C ILE A 849 4.01 19.91 24.22
N ARG A 850 4.19 18.59 24.02
CA ARG A 850 4.77 17.69 25.02
C ARG A 850 6.30 17.76 25.09
N LYS A 851 6.94 18.39 24.11
CA LYS A 851 8.39 18.49 23.93
C LYS A 851 9.08 17.11 23.87
N LYS A 852 8.44 16.14 23.21
CA LYS A 852 8.90 14.74 23.13
C LYS A 852 8.92 14.24 21.69
N LEU A 853 9.86 13.34 21.40
CA LEU A 853 9.88 12.57 20.15
C LEU A 853 8.72 11.54 20.15
N THR A 854 8.10 11.36 18.99
CA THR A 854 7.13 10.28 18.77
C THR A 854 7.86 8.96 18.48
N PRO A 855 7.23 7.79 18.68
CA PRO A 855 7.86 6.50 18.39
C PRO A 855 8.43 6.45 16.96
N SER A 856 9.71 6.09 16.85
CA SER A 856 10.46 6.18 15.59
C SER A 856 11.05 4.83 15.22
N GLN A 857 10.92 4.43 13.96
CA GLN A 857 11.45 3.15 13.48
C GLN A 857 12.59 3.40 12.51
N PHE A 858 13.73 2.74 12.72
CA PHE A 858 14.88 2.75 11.84
C PHE A 858 15.03 1.38 11.19
N ASN A 859 15.17 1.35 9.88
CA ASN A 859 15.34 0.13 9.10
C ASN A 859 16.53 0.30 8.17
N LEU A 860 17.51 -0.57 8.33
CA LEU A 860 18.72 -0.62 7.53
C LEU A 860 18.77 -1.94 6.78
N THR A 861 18.89 -1.87 5.46
CA THR A 861 18.98 -3.05 4.60
C THR A 861 20.22 -2.98 3.73
N ARG A 862 20.90 -4.12 3.55
CA ARG A 862 22.06 -4.25 2.67
C ARG A 862 21.96 -5.50 1.79
N LYS A 863 22.13 -5.33 0.49
CA LYS A 863 22.33 -6.45 -0.44
C LYS A 863 23.80 -6.87 -0.43
N LEU A 864 24.11 -7.98 0.23
CA LEU A 864 25.42 -8.61 0.35
C LEU A 864 25.63 -9.67 -0.75
N HIS A 865 25.50 -9.27 -2.02
CA HIS A 865 25.66 -10.13 -3.22
C HIS A 865 24.77 -11.40 -3.20
N CYS A 866 25.22 -12.43 -2.48
CA CYS A 866 24.52 -13.70 -2.28
C CYS A 866 23.65 -13.73 -1.01
N TRP A 867 23.74 -12.69 -0.17
CA TRP A 867 22.96 -12.52 1.07
C TRP A 867 22.21 -11.18 1.06
N ASP A 868 21.12 -11.09 1.82
CA ASP A 868 20.46 -9.85 2.19
C ASP A 868 20.51 -9.73 3.71
N PHE A 869 21.00 -8.59 4.17
CA PHE A 869 21.01 -8.19 5.56
C PHE A 869 19.87 -7.18 5.79
N SER A 870 19.13 -7.37 6.88
CA SER A 870 18.12 -6.43 7.37
C SER A 870 18.25 -6.28 8.89
N PHE A 871 18.25 -5.04 9.32
CA PHE A 871 18.25 -4.67 10.71
C PHE A 871 17.20 -3.58 10.93
N THR A 872 16.27 -3.82 11.85
CA THR A 872 15.21 -2.88 12.18
C THR A 872 15.19 -2.63 13.68
N MET A 873 15.15 -1.37 14.10
CA MET A 873 15.05 -1.01 15.50
C MET A 873 13.98 0.05 15.74
N ASN A 874 13.41 0.04 16.94
CA ASN A 874 12.70 1.18 17.50
C ASN A 874 13.32 1.51 18.87
N PRO A 875 14.13 2.58 18.99
CA PRO A 875 14.80 2.91 20.23
C PRO A 875 13.99 3.86 21.14
N PHE A 876 12.89 4.46 20.64
CA PHE A 876 12.14 5.50 21.35
C PHE A 876 10.67 5.13 21.57
N GLY A 877 10.11 5.54 22.71
CA GLY A 877 8.73 5.21 23.11
C GLY A 877 8.61 3.89 23.87
N ASP A 878 7.37 3.44 24.08
CA ASP A 878 7.02 2.41 25.07
C ASP A 878 7.31 0.96 24.64
N LYS A 879 7.74 0.72 23.40
CA LYS A 879 8.11 -0.62 22.90
C LYS A 879 9.39 -0.55 22.12
N LYS A 880 10.49 -0.78 22.83
CA LYS A 880 11.82 -0.91 22.26
C LYS A 880 12.05 -2.32 21.76
N TYR A 881 12.53 -2.45 20.52
CA TYR A 881 12.83 -3.75 19.92
C TYR A 881 13.93 -3.64 18.87
N TYR A 882 14.57 -4.77 18.63
CA TYR A 882 15.57 -4.95 17.59
C TYR A 882 15.28 -6.24 16.83
N PHE A 883 15.19 -6.13 15.51
CA PHE A 883 15.09 -7.25 14.58
C PHE A 883 16.39 -7.36 13.80
N PHE A 884 16.92 -8.56 13.76
CA PHE A 884 18.08 -8.91 12.95
C PHE A 884 17.72 -10.07 12.03
N SER A 885 17.97 -9.91 10.73
CA SER A 885 17.75 -10.94 9.73
C SER A 885 18.88 -10.95 8.71
N LEU A 886 19.50 -12.12 8.51
CA LEU A 886 20.46 -12.39 7.45
C LEU A 886 19.93 -13.56 6.61
N ARG A 887 19.61 -13.31 5.34
CA ARG A 887 18.99 -14.30 4.43
C ARG A 887 19.80 -14.49 3.16
N ILE A 888 19.71 -15.66 2.53
CA ILE A 888 20.33 -15.91 1.22
C ILE A 888 19.44 -15.29 0.13
N ASN A 889 20.02 -14.51 -0.78
CA ASN A 889 19.30 -13.77 -1.84
C ASN A 889 18.70 -14.71 -2.91
N ALA A 890 19.19 -15.95 -3.02
CA ALA A 890 18.73 -16.94 -3.98
C ALA A 890 17.64 -17.86 -3.40
N GLY A 891 16.40 -17.72 -3.90
CA GLY A 891 15.23 -18.49 -3.43
C GLY A 891 15.37 -20.02 -3.52
N ARG A 892 16.21 -20.55 -4.42
CA ARG A 892 16.42 -22.00 -4.64
C ARG A 892 17.06 -22.69 -3.43
N LEU A 893 18.24 -22.21 -3.03
CA LEU A 893 18.99 -22.79 -1.90
C LEU A 893 18.39 -22.37 -0.55
N GLN A 894 17.72 -21.23 -0.49
CA GLN A 894 16.98 -20.82 0.70
C GLN A 894 15.94 -21.88 1.12
N SER A 895 15.13 -22.39 0.18
CA SER A 895 14.10 -23.39 0.49
C SER A 895 14.65 -24.76 0.94
N ILE A 896 15.84 -25.15 0.45
CA ILE A 896 16.50 -26.41 0.81
C ILE A 896 17.19 -26.26 2.17
N ILE A 897 17.88 -25.14 2.39
CA ILE A 897 18.59 -24.83 3.63
C ILE A 897 17.60 -24.65 4.79
N GLN A 898 16.44 -24.04 4.55
CA GLN A 898 15.37 -23.89 5.54
C GLN A 898 14.73 -25.22 5.94
N LYS A 899 14.77 -26.24 5.07
CA LYS A 899 14.25 -27.58 5.36
C LYS A 899 15.23 -28.44 6.18
N LEU A 900 16.43 -27.94 6.48
CA LEU A 900 17.44 -28.68 7.23
C LEU A 900 17.41 -28.31 8.73
N PRO A 901 17.27 -29.30 9.63
CA PRO A 901 17.31 -29.05 11.07
C PRO A 901 18.71 -28.65 11.53
N GLY A 902 18.84 -27.50 12.24
CA GLY A 902 20.07 -27.18 13.00
C GLY A 902 20.72 -25.80 12.80
N LEU A 903 20.04 -24.80 12.22
CA LEU A 903 20.61 -23.44 12.05
C LEU A 903 20.62 -22.58 13.34
N ASN A 904 20.66 -23.20 14.52
CA ASN A 904 20.55 -22.50 15.81
C ASN A 904 21.86 -21.87 16.31
N ASN A 905 23.02 -22.13 15.73
CA ASN A 905 24.30 -21.66 16.31
C ASN A 905 25.23 -21.05 15.25
N LEU A 906 25.13 -19.73 15.05
CA LEU A 906 26.26 -18.91 14.62
C LEU A 906 26.46 -17.79 15.64
N GLU A 907 26.69 -18.19 16.88
CA GLU A 907 27.34 -17.35 17.91
C GLU A 907 28.64 -18.02 18.35
N ARG A 908 29.75 -17.35 18.07
CA ARG A 908 31.06 -17.34 18.76
C ARG A 908 31.99 -16.57 17.81
N GLY A 909 32.42 -15.37 18.13
CA GLY A 909 33.19 -15.00 19.31
C GLY A 909 34.42 -14.32 18.73
N SER A 910 34.38 -12.98 18.65
CA SER A 910 35.54 -12.19 18.25
C SER A 910 36.55 -12.24 19.37
N ASP A 911 37.62 -13.01 19.21
CA ASP A 911 38.82 -12.87 20.02
C ASP A 911 40.05 -12.64 19.15
N GLN A 912 40.86 -11.71 19.63
CA GLN A 912 42.05 -11.17 19.00
C GLN A 912 43.17 -12.22 18.96
N ALA A 913 43.66 -12.52 17.76
CA ALA A 913 45.06 -12.89 17.58
C ALA A 913 45.44 -12.59 16.12
N GLY A 914 46.25 -11.55 15.96
CA GLY A 914 46.82 -11.19 14.67
C GLY A 914 47.62 -12.35 14.08
N ARG A 915 47.36 -12.65 12.81
CA ARG A 915 48.35 -13.28 11.93
C ARG A 915 48.36 -12.52 10.60
N THR A 916 49.54 -12.01 10.30
CA THR A 916 49.91 -11.35 9.06
C THR A 916 49.68 -12.26 7.84
N PRO A 917 49.29 -11.72 6.68
CA PRO A 917 49.26 -12.50 5.46
C PRO A 917 50.70 -12.69 4.96
N ARG A 918 51.19 -13.94 4.98
CA ARG A 918 52.24 -14.37 4.06
C ARG A 918 51.57 -14.72 2.73
N GLY A 919 52.18 -14.21 1.67
CA GLY A 919 51.63 -14.07 0.33
C GLY A 919 50.91 -15.29 -0.23
N PHE A 920 49.80 -15.01 -0.92
CA PHE A 920 49.54 -15.42 -2.30
C PHE A 920 48.64 -14.35 -2.95
#